data_AF-A0A4Q1BWY1-F1
#
_entry.id   AF-A0A4Q1BWY1-F1
#
_cell.length_a   1.000
_cell.length_b   1.000
_cell.length_c   1.000
_cell.angle_alpha   90.00
_cell.angle_beta   90.00
_cell.angle_gamma   90.00
#
_symmetry.space_group_name_H-M   'P 1'
#
loop_
_entity.id
_entity.type
_entity.pdbx_description
1 polymer ?
#
loop_
_entity_poly.entity_id
_entity_poly.type
_entity_poly.pdbx_seq_one_letter_code
_entity_poly.pdbx_strand_id
1 'polypeptide(L)'
;MILSNKSGLLDGNGYSIFDGSFAYLNELELTPDQIFEGINKEIFHNHNIGANLYLDNLKGANGELGLRVGDNEKYFGVINVGDEKKLHDLAMNNGILGSEKDFSESLFAQINEVNPRQEINMLIGSKKFTEGWSSWRVSSMGLMNIGKSEGSQIIQLFGRGVRLQGYDFSLKRSVGLDDYQRPENLKAIRKYLRPLETLQIFGVKAHYMEKFKELLEEEGLPTNAGDWVTITIPTLNKIDISKSNLKLIQVKESENFKKKEILKLELNKSLFKNSQIEVDWYPKIDSLESFKSNKIETAKQICYLNSQHFALIDWTQIYFDIQNFKSSKGFANLELEKKTLQEIVSNNSWYRVFIPEDKMNFSTLKNMKVWQELVTVLLKKYIEHYYLHFKNMFNANHIETRLLSSTDDNLLLQYDIRLNKNEDIDDIEKRFIQLKSKFSETTFRSIQIANQVEAFDNLMHLYKPLIYVGKGYENKLQVFPVALNDSENKFMKDFEDQVQKMNPSKIFDEVFLLRNQSKKGIGFFAEGNNFYPDFILWLKKQSKQYLTFIDPKGIRNSNGIKDAKIQFFKYLEEKVQPQVTNDNLILNSFIISNTRWSEVNWKDNLTIEDFNNNQVFFQEEQNSEYIKLMLQKIIKTY
;
A
#
# COMPACT_ATOMS: atom_id res chain seq x y z
N MET A 1 -17.00 -18.97 23.08
CA MET A 1 -15.66 -18.77 23.67
C MET A 1 -14.68 -18.12 22.71
N ILE A 2 -14.50 -18.63 21.48
CA ILE A 2 -13.59 -18.05 20.48
C ILE A 2 -13.99 -16.62 20.09
N LEU A 3 -15.25 -16.41 19.69
CA LEU A 3 -15.78 -15.08 19.29
C LEU A 3 -15.70 -14.02 20.39
N SER A 4 -15.78 -14.47 21.65
CA SER A 4 -15.71 -13.62 22.82
C SER A 4 -14.28 -13.44 23.35
N ASN A 5 -13.23 -13.85 22.61
CA ASN A 5 -11.83 -13.87 23.04
C ASN A 5 -11.57 -14.60 24.38
N LYS A 6 -12.42 -15.58 24.72
CA LYS A 6 -12.35 -16.39 25.95
C LYS A 6 -12.00 -17.86 25.64
N SER A 7 -11.40 -18.14 24.47
CA SER A 7 -11.03 -19.50 24.09
C SER A 7 -9.90 -20.11 24.92
N GLY A 8 -9.14 -19.28 25.65
CA GLY A 8 -7.93 -19.71 26.36
C GLY A 8 -6.77 -20.08 25.42
N LEU A 9 -6.97 -19.94 24.10
CA LEU A 9 -5.90 -20.06 23.11
C LEU A 9 -5.14 -18.74 23.11
N LEU A 10 -4.19 -18.68 24.04
CA LEU A 10 -3.32 -17.55 24.25
C LEU A 10 -1.99 -17.82 23.57
N ASP A 11 -1.38 -16.78 23.03
CA ASP A 11 0.01 -16.84 22.60
C ASP A 11 0.96 -16.94 23.81
N GLY A 12 2.26 -17.04 23.54
CA GLY A 12 3.29 -17.10 24.59
C GLY A 12 3.29 -15.94 25.58
N ASN A 13 2.54 -14.86 25.31
CA ASN A 13 2.46 -13.65 26.14
C ASN A 13 1.09 -13.49 26.82
N GLY A 14 0.19 -14.48 26.68
CA GLY A 14 -1.13 -14.46 27.32
C GLY A 14 -2.21 -13.70 26.55
N TYR A 15 -1.97 -13.30 25.29
CA TYR A 15 -2.98 -12.64 24.45
C TYR A 15 -3.74 -13.64 23.60
N SER A 16 -5.04 -13.42 23.41
CA SER A 16 -5.83 -14.28 22.53
C SER A 16 -5.31 -14.18 21.09
N ILE A 17 -4.95 -15.32 20.51
CA ILE A 17 -4.48 -15.42 19.11
C ILE A 17 -5.54 -15.02 18.07
N PHE A 18 -6.78 -14.83 18.51
CA PHE A 18 -7.92 -14.50 17.67
C PHE A 18 -8.39 -13.05 17.79
N ASP A 19 -7.66 -12.21 18.54
CA ASP A 19 -8.09 -10.83 18.77
C ASP A 19 -8.27 -10.06 17.45
N GLY A 20 -9.41 -9.36 17.32
CA GLY A 20 -9.81 -8.64 16.11
C GLY A 20 -10.09 -9.48 14.86
N SER A 21 -9.98 -10.83 14.91
CA SER A 21 -10.06 -11.68 13.72
C SER A 21 -11.49 -11.96 13.24
N PHE A 22 -12.49 -11.84 14.12
CA PHE A 22 -13.89 -12.21 13.87
C PHE A 22 -14.85 -11.01 13.85
N ALA A 23 -14.36 -9.82 13.51
CA ALA A 23 -15.15 -8.59 13.51
C ALA A 23 -16.47 -8.71 12.73
N TYR A 24 -16.46 -9.37 11.57
CA TYR A 24 -17.67 -9.62 10.77
C TYR A 24 -18.68 -10.52 11.49
N LEU A 25 -18.24 -11.64 12.04
CA LEU A 25 -19.12 -12.58 12.74
C LEU A 25 -19.72 -11.97 14.01
N ASN A 26 -18.96 -11.11 14.70
CA ASN A 26 -19.43 -10.42 15.89
C ASN A 26 -20.57 -9.44 15.59
N GLU A 27 -20.61 -8.86 14.39
CA GLU A 27 -21.67 -7.92 13.98
C GLU A 27 -22.94 -8.60 13.45
N LEU A 28 -22.84 -9.85 13.01
CA LEU A 28 -24.01 -10.63 12.61
C LEU A 28 -24.86 -11.08 13.80
N GLU A 29 -24.33 -10.95 15.03
CA GLU A 29 -25.00 -11.33 16.28
C GLU A 29 -25.53 -12.78 16.28
N LEU A 30 -24.91 -13.66 15.49
CA LEU A 30 -25.31 -15.07 15.37
C LEU A 30 -24.90 -15.87 16.60
N THR A 31 -25.69 -16.87 16.94
CA THR A 31 -25.35 -17.83 18.00
C THR A 31 -24.22 -18.77 17.52
N PRO A 32 -23.46 -19.38 18.45
CA PRO A 32 -22.45 -20.39 18.09
C PRO A 32 -22.99 -21.53 17.23
N ASP A 33 -24.22 -21.98 17.50
CA ASP A 33 -24.85 -23.06 16.74
C ASP A 33 -25.18 -22.62 15.32
N GLN A 34 -25.70 -21.40 15.13
CA GLN A 34 -25.96 -20.83 13.79
C GLN A 34 -24.68 -20.68 12.98
N ILE A 35 -23.57 -20.31 13.62
CA ILE A 35 -22.26 -20.21 12.96
C ILE A 35 -21.76 -21.60 12.56
N PHE A 36 -21.89 -22.58 13.45
CA PHE A 36 -21.51 -23.97 13.15
C PHE A 36 -22.35 -24.58 12.01
N GLU A 37 -23.65 -24.36 12.01
CA GLU A 37 -24.56 -24.73 10.92
C GLU A 37 -24.18 -24.03 9.62
N GLY A 38 -23.90 -22.73 9.67
CA GLY A 38 -23.44 -21.95 8.52
C GLY A 38 -22.14 -22.50 7.93
N ILE A 39 -21.15 -22.86 8.75
CA ILE A 39 -19.91 -23.49 8.30
C ILE A 39 -20.18 -24.84 7.62
N ASN A 40 -21.03 -25.68 8.22
CA ASN A 40 -21.41 -26.97 7.64
C ASN A 40 -22.03 -26.80 6.26
N LYS A 41 -22.96 -25.85 6.14
CA LYS A 41 -23.68 -25.58 4.90
C LYS A 41 -22.78 -24.98 3.82
N GLU A 42 -22.05 -23.91 4.13
CA GLU A 42 -21.32 -23.11 3.13
C GLU A 42 -19.98 -23.75 2.74
N ILE A 43 -19.28 -24.39 3.69
CA ILE A 43 -17.96 -24.99 3.44
C ILE A 43 -18.05 -26.45 3.03
N PHE A 44 -18.93 -27.23 3.65
CA PHE A 44 -18.98 -28.69 3.48
C PHE A 44 -20.20 -29.18 2.70
N HIS A 45 -21.06 -28.26 2.23
CA HIS A 45 -22.37 -28.58 1.62
C HIS A 45 -23.22 -29.51 2.49
N ASN A 46 -23.04 -29.43 3.81
CA ASN A 46 -23.70 -30.32 4.76
C ASN A 46 -24.94 -29.66 5.35
N HIS A 47 -26.11 -30.17 5.00
CA HIS A 47 -27.40 -29.75 5.56
C HIS A 47 -27.84 -30.59 6.77
N ASN A 48 -27.19 -31.74 7.02
CA ASN A 48 -27.57 -32.70 8.05
C ASN A 48 -26.40 -32.92 9.01
N ILE A 49 -26.40 -32.24 10.15
CA ILE A 49 -25.35 -32.40 11.17
C ILE A 49 -25.28 -33.87 11.63
N GLY A 50 -24.07 -34.42 11.69
CA GLY A 50 -23.82 -35.82 12.05
C GLY A 50 -23.82 -36.79 10.86
N ALA A 51 -24.02 -36.33 9.63
CA ALA A 51 -23.84 -37.14 8.44
C ALA A 51 -22.38 -37.58 8.24
N ASN A 52 -22.20 -38.77 7.65
CA ASN A 52 -20.87 -39.35 7.44
C ASN A 52 -20.10 -38.63 6.33
N LEU A 53 -18.77 -38.61 6.46
CA LEU A 53 -17.85 -38.21 5.39
C LEU A 53 -17.68 -39.38 4.40
N TYR A 54 -17.77 -39.07 3.11
CA TYR A 54 -17.49 -40.01 2.03
C TYR A 54 -16.30 -39.55 1.19
N LEU A 55 -15.46 -40.51 0.82
CA LEU A 55 -14.36 -40.38 -0.12
C LEU A 55 -14.66 -41.27 -1.33
N ASP A 56 -15.14 -40.68 -2.42
CA ASP A 56 -15.49 -41.43 -3.63
C ASP A 56 -14.33 -41.46 -4.63
N ASN A 57 -14.14 -42.60 -5.29
CA ASN A 57 -13.21 -42.75 -6.40
C ASN A 57 -13.89 -42.35 -7.73
N LEU A 58 -13.37 -41.31 -8.38
CA LEU A 58 -13.99 -40.69 -9.55
C LEU A 58 -13.46 -41.33 -10.84
N LYS A 59 -14.13 -42.39 -11.31
CA LYS A 59 -13.72 -43.06 -12.55
C LYS A 59 -13.99 -42.16 -13.75
N GLY A 60 -12.92 -41.78 -14.44
CA GLY A 60 -12.92 -40.80 -15.53
C GLY A 60 -11.99 -39.62 -15.27
N ALA A 61 -11.66 -39.37 -14.00
CA ALA A 61 -10.73 -38.31 -13.56
C ALA A 61 -9.48 -38.93 -12.91
N ASN A 62 -8.51 -39.33 -13.73
CA ASN A 62 -7.31 -40.02 -13.27
C ASN A 62 -6.56 -39.21 -12.20
N GLY A 63 -6.35 -39.84 -11.03
CA GLY A 63 -5.67 -39.22 -9.90
C GLY A 63 -6.56 -38.43 -8.95
N GLU A 64 -7.89 -38.43 -9.11
CA GLU A 64 -8.82 -37.63 -8.30
C GLU A 64 -9.74 -38.48 -7.41
N LEU A 65 -9.92 -38.04 -6.16
CA LEU A 65 -10.95 -38.53 -5.25
C LEU A 65 -11.84 -37.36 -4.80
N GLY A 66 -13.15 -37.58 -4.74
CA GLY A 66 -14.13 -36.59 -4.30
C GLY A 66 -14.46 -36.72 -2.81
N LEU A 67 -14.54 -35.59 -2.11
CA LEU A 67 -14.99 -35.50 -0.71
C LEU A 67 -16.41 -34.93 -0.63
N ARG A 68 -17.34 -35.66 -0.02
CA ARG A 68 -18.72 -35.22 0.23
C ARG A 68 -19.19 -35.61 1.63
N VAL A 69 -20.23 -34.96 2.13
CA VAL A 69 -20.87 -35.29 3.41
C VAL A 69 -22.31 -35.77 3.17
N GLY A 70 -22.67 -36.89 3.78
CA GLY A 70 -23.99 -37.52 3.60
C GLY A 70 -24.27 -37.87 2.15
N ASP A 71 -25.54 -38.01 1.81
CA ASP A 71 -26.00 -38.39 0.46
C ASP A 71 -26.07 -37.20 -0.52
N ASN A 72 -25.28 -36.15 -0.28
CA ASN A 72 -25.23 -34.99 -1.17
C ASN A 72 -24.55 -35.36 -2.50
N GLU A 73 -25.10 -34.90 -3.62
CA GLU A 73 -24.48 -35.04 -4.94
C GLU A 73 -23.27 -34.12 -5.12
N LYS A 74 -23.16 -33.07 -4.30
CA LYS A 74 -22.07 -32.09 -4.37
C LYS A 74 -20.86 -32.51 -3.55
N TYR A 75 -19.69 -32.43 -4.19
CA TYR A 75 -18.39 -32.55 -3.53
C TYR A 75 -17.96 -31.18 -2.97
N PHE A 76 -17.49 -31.15 -1.73
CA PHE A 76 -16.92 -29.93 -1.12
C PHE A 76 -15.41 -29.86 -1.28
N GLY A 77 -14.77 -30.99 -1.61
CA GLY A 77 -13.33 -31.06 -1.75
C GLY A 77 -12.89 -32.11 -2.76
N VAL A 78 -11.66 -31.94 -3.26
CA VAL A 78 -11.01 -32.90 -4.16
C VAL A 78 -9.62 -33.22 -3.66
N ILE A 79 -9.28 -34.51 -3.70
CA ILE A 79 -7.93 -35.01 -3.46
C ILE A 79 -7.28 -35.33 -4.81
N ASN A 80 -6.15 -34.70 -5.13
CA ASN A 80 -5.42 -34.95 -6.37
C ASN A 80 -4.01 -35.53 -6.09
N VAL A 81 -3.84 -36.83 -6.36
CA VAL A 81 -2.65 -37.61 -6.05
C VAL A 81 -2.23 -38.51 -7.21
N GLY A 82 -1.00 -39.03 -7.18
CA GLY A 82 -0.48 -39.89 -8.25
C GLY A 82 -1.07 -41.31 -8.29
N ASP A 83 -1.54 -41.81 -7.14
CA ASP A 83 -2.11 -43.16 -6.98
C ASP A 83 -3.36 -43.06 -6.10
N GLU A 84 -4.45 -42.60 -6.70
CA GLU A 84 -5.76 -42.38 -6.08
C GLU A 84 -6.38 -43.69 -5.59
N LYS A 85 -6.20 -44.78 -6.33
CA LYS A 85 -6.78 -46.08 -5.99
C LYS A 85 -6.20 -46.61 -4.69
N LYS A 86 -4.88 -46.59 -4.55
CA LYS A 86 -4.21 -47.03 -3.33
C LYS A 86 -4.62 -46.19 -2.12
N LEU A 87 -4.78 -44.87 -2.31
CA LEU A 87 -5.24 -43.98 -1.23
C LEU A 87 -6.69 -44.26 -0.84
N HIS A 88 -7.57 -44.46 -1.83
CA HIS A 88 -8.98 -44.83 -1.61
C HIS A 88 -9.10 -46.15 -0.84
N ASP A 89 -8.40 -47.20 -1.27
CA ASP A 89 -8.40 -48.51 -0.61
C ASP A 89 -7.88 -48.41 0.83
N LEU A 90 -6.83 -47.61 1.05
CA LEU A 90 -6.29 -47.35 2.39
C LEU A 90 -7.29 -46.60 3.27
N ALA A 91 -8.01 -45.62 2.72
CA ALA A 91 -9.07 -44.91 3.45
C ALA A 91 -10.21 -45.84 3.85
N MET A 92 -10.69 -46.70 2.94
CA MET A 92 -11.73 -47.68 3.22
C MET A 92 -11.31 -48.66 4.33
N ASN A 93 -10.07 -49.17 4.26
CA ASN A 93 -9.51 -50.06 5.28
C ASN A 93 -9.36 -49.39 6.66
N ASN A 94 -9.35 -48.05 6.72
CA ASN A 94 -9.31 -47.27 7.95
C ASN A 94 -10.69 -46.72 8.36
N GLY A 95 -11.78 -47.22 7.76
CA GLY A 95 -13.15 -46.91 8.18
C GLY A 95 -13.74 -45.63 7.60
N ILE A 96 -13.12 -45.02 6.59
CA ILE A 96 -13.75 -43.94 5.80
C ILE A 96 -14.73 -44.58 4.82
N LEU A 97 -15.94 -44.04 4.70
CA LEU A 97 -16.93 -44.54 3.74
C LEU A 97 -16.63 -44.00 2.33
N GLY A 98 -16.97 -44.76 1.29
CA GLY A 98 -16.65 -44.38 -0.08
C GLY A 98 -17.22 -45.34 -1.11
N SER A 99 -17.28 -44.88 -2.35
CA SER A 99 -17.78 -45.68 -3.47
C SER A 99 -17.03 -45.33 -4.76
N GLU A 100 -17.07 -46.24 -5.73
CA GLU A 100 -16.61 -45.93 -7.10
C GLU A 100 -17.75 -45.25 -7.87
N LYS A 101 -17.47 -44.08 -8.45
CA LYS A 101 -18.41 -43.28 -9.23
C LYS A 101 -18.02 -43.31 -10.70
N ASP A 102 -18.75 -44.09 -11.48
CA ASP A 102 -18.56 -44.18 -12.94
C ASP A 102 -18.97 -42.87 -13.63
N PHE A 103 -18.28 -42.53 -14.74
CA PHE A 103 -18.55 -41.36 -15.59
C PHE A 103 -18.42 -40.00 -14.88
N SER A 104 -17.47 -39.90 -13.94
CA SER A 104 -17.22 -38.66 -13.21
C SER A 104 -16.36 -37.69 -14.04
N GLU A 105 -16.73 -36.40 -14.05
CA GLU A 105 -15.88 -35.32 -14.56
C GLU A 105 -14.76 -34.96 -13.58
N SER A 106 -13.69 -34.35 -14.07
CA SER A 106 -12.59 -33.86 -13.21
C SER A 106 -13.06 -32.66 -12.40
N LEU A 107 -13.12 -32.83 -11.07
CA LEU A 107 -13.42 -31.75 -10.13
C LEU A 107 -12.29 -30.71 -10.11
N PHE A 108 -11.05 -31.16 -10.32
CA PHE A 108 -9.90 -30.24 -10.34
C PHE A 108 -9.87 -29.36 -11.61
N ALA A 109 -10.25 -29.90 -12.77
CA ALA A 109 -10.31 -29.14 -14.02
C ALA A 109 -11.35 -28.01 -13.97
N GLN A 110 -12.49 -28.25 -13.30
CA GLN A 110 -13.57 -27.27 -13.11
C GLN A 110 -13.10 -26.00 -12.38
N ILE A 111 -12.06 -26.09 -11.54
CA ILE A 111 -11.48 -24.93 -10.83
C ILE A 111 -10.88 -23.91 -11.81
N ASN A 112 -10.41 -24.36 -12.97
CA ASN A 112 -9.74 -23.52 -13.97
C ASN A 112 -10.68 -22.90 -15.00
N GLU A 113 -11.97 -23.18 -14.92
CA GLU A 113 -12.94 -22.59 -15.83
C GLU A 113 -13.03 -21.07 -15.64
N VAL A 114 -13.48 -20.36 -16.68
CA VAL A 114 -13.59 -18.89 -16.67
C VAL A 114 -14.56 -18.41 -15.58
N ASN A 115 -15.57 -19.22 -15.24
CA ASN A 115 -16.51 -19.02 -14.15
C ASN A 115 -16.61 -20.31 -13.33
N PRO A 116 -15.61 -20.62 -12.47
CA PRO A 116 -15.61 -21.87 -11.74
C PRO A 116 -16.85 -21.90 -10.83
N ARG A 117 -17.58 -23.02 -10.85
CA ARG A 117 -18.62 -23.26 -9.84
C ARG A 117 -17.92 -23.29 -8.49
N GLN A 118 -18.29 -22.40 -7.57
CA GLN A 118 -17.71 -22.29 -6.22
C GLN A 118 -18.18 -23.44 -5.32
N GLU A 119 -18.07 -24.68 -5.79
CA GLU A 119 -18.51 -25.88 -5.10
C GLU A 119 -17.34 -26.55 -4.39
N ILE A 120 -16.12 -26.43 -4.91
CA ILE A 120 -14.92 -26.99 -4.26
C ILE A 120 -14.28 -25.95 -3.33
N ASN A 121 -14.35 -26.22 -2.03
CA ASN A 121 -13.79 -25.38 -0.97
C ASN A 121 -12.46 -25.91 -0.40
N MET A 122 -12.14 -27.19 -0.63
CA MET A 122 -10.95 -27.84 -0.08
C MET A 122 -10.18 -28.62 -1.15
N LEU A 123 -8.87 -28.36 -1.23
CA LEU A 123 -7.94 -29.06 -2.12
C LEU A 123 -6.89 -29.80 -1.29
N ILE A 124 -6.72 -31.09 -1.54
CA ILE A 124 -5.71 -31.92 -0.88
C ILE A 124 -4.88 -32.62 -1.96
N GLY A 125 -3.56 -32.67 -1.84
CA GLY A 125 -2.76 -33.23 -2.91
C GLY A 125 -1.29 -33.32 -2.58
N SER A 126 -0.59 -34.08 -3.43
CA SER A 126 0.84 -34.36 -3.29
C SER A 126 1.53 -34.10 -4.61
N LYS A 127 2.45 -33.13 -4.65
CA LYS A 127 3.31 -32.75 -5.80
C LYS A 127 2.58 -32.31 -7.09
N LYS A 128 1.26 -32.47 -7.17
CA LYS A 128 0.43 -32.08 -8.32
C LYS A 128 -0.08 -30.63 -8.27
N PHE A 129 0.04 -29.94 -7.13
CA PHE A 129 -0.43 -28.56 -6.98
C PHE A 129 0.60 -27.48 -7.33
N THR A 130 1.75 -27.84 -7.87
CA THR A 130 2.75 -26.86 -8.34
C THR A 130 2.29 -26.15 -9.61
N GLU A 131 1.54 -26.87 -10.45
CA GLU A 131 1.11 -26.45 -11.78
C GLU A 131 -0.35 -26.83 -12.04
N GLY A 132 -0.94 -26.30 -13.12
CA GLY A 132 -2.26 -26.74 -13.59
C GLY A 132 -3.47 -26.22 -12.81
N TRP A 133 -3.34 -25.24 -11.91
CA TRP A 133 -4.49 -24.56 -11.30
C TRP A 133 -4.33 -23.04 -11.15
N SER A 134 -5.45 -22.32 -11.25
CA SER A 134 -5.56 -20.87 -11.03
C SER A 134 -6.79 -20.57 -10.18
N SER A 135 -6.57 -20.08 -8.96
CA SER A 135 -7.63 -19.51 -8.12
C SER A 135 -7.36 -18.03 -7.90
N TRP A 136 -8.43 -17.23 -7.90
CA TRP A 136 -8.39 -15.86 -7.44
C TRP A 136 -8.32 -15.74 -5.92
N ARG A 137 -8.56 -16.82 -5.16
CA ARG A 137 -8.49 -16.76 -3.71
C ARG A 137 -8.13 -18.10 -3.10
N VAL A 138 -7.01 -18.12 -2.40
CA VAL A 138 -6.71 -19.13 -1.38
C VAL A 138 -6.70 -18.43 -0.03
N SER A 139 -7.59 -18.85 0.86
CA SER A 139 -7.69 -18.27 2.20
C SER A 139 -6.69 -18.91 3.16
N SER A 140 -6.47 -20.21 3.03
CA SER A 140 -5.61 -21.00 3.93
C SER A 140 -4.82 -22.04 3.15
N MET A 141 -3.57 -22.25 3.54
CA MET A 141 -2.67 -23.26 3.00
C MET A 141 -2.12 -24.11 4.14
N GLY A 142 -2.40 -25.41 4.08
CA GLY A 142 -1.87 -26.41 5.02
C GLY A 142 -0.70 -27.16 4.41
N LEU A 143 0.42 -27.22 5.14
CA LEU A 143 1.65 -27.86 4.72
C LEU A 143 1.94 -29.10 5.58
N MET A 144 1.97 -30.27 4.92
CA MET A 144 2.17 -31.57 5.55
C MET A 144 3.39 -32.27 4.94
N ASN A 145 4.33 -32.75 5.78
CA ASN A 145 5.47 -33.58 5.37
C ASN A 145 6.41 -32.99 4.30
N ILE A 146 6.88 -31.74 4.48
CA ILE A 146 7.78 -31.04 3.54
C ILE A 146 9.24 -31.53 3.63
N GLY A 147 9.82 -31.94 2.48
CA GLY A 147 11.23 -32.30 2.32
C GLY A 147 12.18 -31.14 1.96
N LYS A 148 13.51 -31.35 1.95
CA LYS A 148 14.51 -30.31 1.53
C LYS A 148 14.52 -30.05 0.02
N SER A 149 14.14 -31.04 -0.79
CA SER A 149 14.16 -30.98 -2.26
C SER A 149 12.92 -30.33 -2.89
N GLU A 150 11.92 -29.93 -2.09
CA GLU A 150 10.62 -29.42 -2.58
C GLU A 150 10.52 -27.89 -2.50
N GLY A 151 11.61 -27.18 -2.19
CA GLY A 151 11.60 -25.72 -1.94
C GLY A 151 11.02 -24.88 -3.08
N SER A 152 11.42 -25.14 -4.33
CA SER A 152 10.92 -24.41 -5.50
C SER A 152 9.42 -24.60 -5.76
N GLN A 153 8.89 -25.78 -5.42
CA GLN A 153 7.48 -26.12 -5.58
C GLN A 153 6.59 -25.36 -4.58
N ILE A 154 7.10 -25.15 -3.37
CA ILE A 154 6.41 -24.43 -2.30
C ILE A 154 6.32 -22.94 -2.59
N ILE A 155 7.37 -22.34 -3.15
CA ILE A 155 7.37 -20.92 -3.55
C ILE A 155 6.35 -20.68 -4.67
N GLN A 156 6.28 -21.60 -5.65
CA GLN A 156 5.26 -21.52 -6.70
C GLN A 156 3.83 -21.60 -6.14
N LEU A 157 3.60 -22.49 -5.18
CA LEU A 157 2.33 -22.59 -4.45
C LEU A 157 1.99 -21.29 -3.72
N PHE A 158 2.97 -20.70 -3.01
CA PHE A 158 2.81 -19.43 -2.32
C PHE A 158 2.46 -18.30 -3.29
N GLY A 159 3.18 -18.17 -4.40
CA GLY A 159 2.91 -17.19 -5.46
C GLY A 159 1.51 -17.30 -6.07
N ARG A 160 0.91 -18.51 -6.06
CA ARG A 160 -0.50 -18.72 -6.43
C ARG A 160 -1.45 -18.32 -5.30
N GLY A 161 -1.13 -18.65 -4.05
CA GLY A 161 -1.98 -18.35 -2.89
C GLY A 161 -2.10 -16.85 -2.56
N VAL A 162 -1.09 -16.04 -2.87
CA VAL A 162 -1.11 -14.58 -2.59
C VAL A 162 -1.88 -13.75 -3.61
N ARG A 163 -2.34 -14.38 -4.71
CA ARG A 163 -3.15 -13.72 -5.74
C ARG A 163 -4.52 -13.37 -5.18
N LEU A 164 -5.05 -12.23 -5.65
CA LEU A 164 -6.43 -11.85 -5.45
C LEU A 164 -6.96 -11.15 -6.68
N GLN A 165 -8.27 -11.30 -6.95
CA GLN A 165 -8.96 -10.57 -8.02
C GLN A 165 -8.89 -9.05 -7.81
N GLY A 166 -9.03 -8.61 -6.55
CA GLY A 166 -9.08 -7.19 -6.20
C GLY A 166 -10.37 -6.51 -6.65
N TYR A 167 -10.59 -5.30 -6.15
CA TYR A 167 -11.73 -4.46 -6.56
C TYR A 167 -11.62 -4.10 -8.04
N ASP A 168 -12.69 -4.22 -8.81
CA ASP A 168 -12.74 -4.00 -10.27
C ASP A 168 -11.59 -4.66 -11.06
N PHE A 169 -11.23 -5.90 -10.69
CA PHE A 169 -10.11 -6.64 -11.29
C PHE A 169 -8.76 -5.91 -11.24
N SER A 170 -8.57 -5.04 -10.25
CA SER A 170 -7.32 -4.29 -10.06
C SER A 170 -6.12 -5.19 -9.76
N LEU A 171 -6.34 -6.44 -9.33
CA LEU A 171 -5.32 -7.37 -8.82
C LEU A 171 -4.57 -6.82 -7.59
N LYS A 172 -5.15 -5.82 -6.91
CA LYS A 172 -4.57 -5.15 -5.74
C LYS A 172 -5.44 -5.37 -4.51
N ARG A 173 -4.78 -5.45 -3.36
CA ARG A 173 -5.44 -5.35 -2.04
C ARG A 173 -6.00 -3.95 -1.84
N SER A 174 -7.01 -3.82 -0.97
CA SER A 174 -7.64 -2.58 -0.53
C SER A 174 -6.64 -1.45 -0.23
N VAL A 175 -5.53 -1.79 0.41
CA VAL A 175 -4.46 -0.83 0.79
C VAL A 175 -3.68 -0.31 -0.42
N GLY A 176 -3.59 -1.10 -1.48
CA GLY A 176 -2.87 -0.77 -2.71
C GLY A 176 -3.73 -0.07 -3.77
N LEU A 177 -5.03 0.09 -3.55
CA LEU A 177 -5.91 0.78 -4.50
C LEU A 177 -5.50 2.25 -4.66
N ASP A 178 -5.42 2.66 -5.93
CA ASP A 178 -5.20 4.06 -6.31
C ASP A 178 -6.46 4.88 -5.94
N ASP A 179 -6.34 6.19 -5.70
CA ASP A 179 -7.46 7.00 -5.15
C ASP A 179 -8.75 6.96 -6.00
N TYR A 180 -8.63 6.83 -7.33
CA TYR A 180 -9.79 6.71 -8.23
C TYR A 180 -10.43 5.31 -8.24
N GLN A 181 -9.75 4.29 -7.71
CA GLN A 181 -10.25 2.92 -7.57
C GLN A 181 -10.88 2.69 -6.20
N ARG A 182 -10.68 3.61 -5.24
CA ARG A 182 -11.14 3.40 -3.86
C ARG A 182 -12.65 3.61 -3.77
N PRO A 183 -13.40 2.63 -3.26
CA PRO A 183 -14.79 2.83 -2.87
C PRO A 183 -14.88 3.90 -1.77
N GLU A 184 -15.91 4.74 -1.81
CA GLU A 184 -16.13 5.78 -0.78
C GLU A 184 -16.27 5.17 0.63
N ASN A 185 -16.86 3.98 0.73
CA ASN A 185 -17.05 3.25 1.98
C ASN A 185 -15.84 2.39 2.39
N LEU A 186 -14.69 2.46 1.69
CA LEU A 186 -13.54 1.59 1.93
C LEU A 186 -13.08 1.62 3.39
N LYS A 187 -13.08 2.81 4.02
CA LYS A 187 -12.69 3.00 5.43
C LYS A 187 -13.55 2.17 6.39
N ALA A 188 -14.86 2.08 6.13
CA ALA A 188 -15.79 1.32 6.96
C ALA A 188 -15.67 -0.19 6.74
N ILE A 189 -15.48 -0.63 5.48
CA ILE A 189 -15.43 -2.07 5.15
C ILE A 189 -14.06 -2.72 5.36
N ARG A 190 -13.00 -1.91 5.55
CA ARG A 190 -11.61 -2.39 5.66
C ARG A 190 -11.41 -3.44 6.76
N LYS A 191 -12.16 -3.35 7.87
CA LYS A 191 -12.14 -4.34 8.96
C LYS A 191 -12.58 -5.74 8.51
N TYR A 192 -13.49 -5.84 7.55
CA TYR A 192 -13.93 -7.12 6.99
C TYR A 192 -13.06 -7.61 5.83
N LEU A 193 -12.46 -6.67 5.07
CA LEU A 193 -11.61 -7.03 3.94
C LEU A 193 -10.26 -7.62 4.36
N ARG A 194 -9.72 -7.23 5.52
CA ARG A 194 -8.39 -7.70 5.95
C ARG A 194 -8.30 -9.23 6.04
N PRO A 195 -9.20 -9.97 6.74
CA PRO A 195 -9.21 -11.43 6.69
C PRO A 195 -9.33 -12.00 5.26
N LEU A 196 -10.10 -11.34 4.39
CA LEU A 196 -10.30 -11.72 3.00
C LEU A 196 -9.12 -11.37 2.07
N GLU A 197 -8.11 -10.65 2.54
CA GLU A 197 -6.91 -10.30 1.77
C GLU A 197 -5.63 -10.99 2.28
N THR A 198 -5.74 -11.69 3.41
CA THR A 198 -4.66 -12.42 4.08
C THR A 198 -4.66 -13.89 3.68
N LEU A 199 -3.52 -14.41 3.23
CA LEU A 199 -3.29 -15.85 3.07
C LEU A 199 -2.77 -16.40 4.40
N GLN A 200 -3.46 -17.39 4.98
CA GLN A 200 -3.01 -18.08 6.20
C GLN A 200 -2.20 -19.32 5.84
N ILE A 201 -1.07 -19.54 6.52
CA ILE A 201 -0.20 -20.71 6.27
C ILE A 201 -0.02 -21.47 7.57
N PHE A 202 -0.25 -22.79 7.52
CA PHE A 202 -0.15 -23.67 8.67
C PHE A 202 0.79 -24.83 8.36
N GLY A 203 1.74 -25.11 9.26
CA GLY A 203 2.54 -26.33 9.23
C GLY A 203 2.06 -27.30 10.30
N VAL A 204 1.89 -28.58 9.95
CA VAL A 204 1.53 -29.62 10.94
C VAL A 204 2.65 -29.88 11.95
N LYS A 205 3.89 -29.52 11.62
CA LYS A 205 5.04 -29.53 12.54
C LYS A 205 5.66 -28.14 12.59
N ALA A 206 6.09 -27.73 13.79
CA ALA A 206 6.68 -26.42 14.04
C ALA A 206 7.88 -26.11 13.13
N HIS A 207 8.77 -27.09 12.92
CA HIS A 207 9.97 -26.91 12.07
C HIS A 207 9.63 -26.54 10.61
N TYR A 208 8.41 -26.83 10.12
CA TYR A 208 8.06 -26.51 8.73
C TYR A 208 7.94 -25.02 8.50
N MET A 209 7.49 -24.26 9.50
CA MET A 209 7.37 -22.81 9.37
C MET A 209 8.74 -22.14 9.35
N GLU A 210 9.69 -22.64 10.14
CA GLU A 210 11.09 -22.16 10.11
C GLU A 210 11.71 -22.36 8.73
N LYS A 211 11.61 -23.59 8.20
CA LYS A 211 12.13 -23.92 6.86
C LYS A 211 11.42 -23.17 5.73
N PHE A 212 10.12 -22.91 5.88
CA PHE A 212 9.37 -22.10 4.92
C PHE A 212 9.86 -20.64 4.93
N LYS A 213 10.19 -20.11 6.11
CA LYS A 213 10.82 -18.78 6.22
C LYS A 213 12.18 -18.77 5.55
N GLU A 214 13.06 -19.74 5.84
CA GLU A 214 14.37 -19.87 5.20
C GLU A 214 14.27 -19.84 3.66
N LEU A 215 13.31 -20.57 3.07
CA LEU A 215 13.09 -20.59 1.63
C LEU A 215 12.59 -19.25 1.05
N LEU A 216 11.78 -18.50 1.80
CA LEU A 216 11.38 -17.15 1.39
C LEU A 216 12.56 -16.18 1.45
N GLU A 217 13.42 -16.32 2.46
CA GLU A 217 14.65 -15.57 2.67
C GLU A 217 15.66 -15.79 1.53
N GLU A 218 15.88 -17.05 1.14
CA GLU A 218 16.75 -17.43 0.02
C GLU A 218 16.33 -16.78 -1.30
N GLU A 219 15.03 -16.48 -1.47
CA GLU A 219 14.47 -15.90 -2.69
C GLU A 219 14.23 -14.39 -2.60
N GLY A 220 14.78 -13.75 -1.57
CA GLY A 220 14.71 -12.29 -1.38
C GLY A 220 13.30 -11.78 -1.07
N LEU A 221 12.37 -12.67 -0.71
CA LEU A 221 11.04 -12.30 -0.27
C LEU A 221 11.09 -11.89 1.20
N PRO A 222 10.44 -10.79 1.62
CA PRO A 222 10.48 -10.35 3.01
C PRO A 222 9.88 -11.43 3.91
N THR A 223 10.70 -12.06 4.75
CA THR A 223 10.32 -13.06 5.76
C THR A 223 9.66 -12.44 6.98
N ASN A 224 8.79 -11.44 6.78
CA ASN A 224 7.99 -10.80 7.81
C ASN A 224 6.97 -11.74 8.48
N ALA A 225 7.21 -13.05 8.49
CA ALA A 225 6.69 -14.02 9.44
C ALA A 225 7.66 -14.19 10.62
N GLY A 226 8.15 -13.11 11.23
CA GLY A 226 8.37 -13.15 12.68
C GLY A 226 7.03 -13.47 13.36
N ASP A 227 7.03 -13.96 14.60
CA ASP A 227 5.79 -14.03 15.37
C ASP A 227 5.38 -12.58 15.70
N TRP A 228 4.77 -11.89 14.74
CA TRP A 228 4.41 -10.49 14.87
C TRP A 228 3.09 -10.39 15.66
N VAL A 229 3.14 -9.84 16.86
CA VAL A 229 1.93 -9.47 17.60
C VAL A 229 1.47 -8.10 17.17
N THR A 230 0.16 -7.92 16.99
CA THR A 230 -0.45 -6.64 16.67
C THR A 230 -1.18 -6.06 17.87
N ILE A 231 -0.75 -4.89 18.35
CA ILE A 231 -1.47 -4.08 19.33
C ILE A 231 -2.21 -2.96 18.59
N THR A 232 -3.54 -2.91 18.75
CA THR A 232 -4.35 -1.81 18.20
C THR A 232 -4.50 -0.70 19.24
N ILE A 233 -4.17 0.53 18.85
CA ILE A 233 -4.23 1.75 19.68
C ILE A 233 -5.17 2.76 19.02
N PRO A 234 -6.33 3.09 19.62
CA PRO A 234 -7.24 4.07 19.06
C PRO A 234 -6.66 5.49 19.11
N THR A 235 -7.18 6.38 18.27
CA THR A 235 -6.92 7.82 18.30
C THR A 235 -8.18 8.60 18.68
N LEU A 236 -8.00 9.78 19.26
CA LEU A 236 -9.07 10.67 19.70
C LEU A 236 -8.86 12.04 19.08
N ASN A 237 -9.92 12.56 18.46
CA ASN A 237 -9.97 13.94 18.03
C ASN A 237 -10.09 14.84 19.26
N LYS A 238 -9.28 15.90 19.29
CA LYS A 238 -9.20 16.83 20.43
C LYS A 238 -10.24 17.94 20.36
N ILE A 239 -10.87 18.12 19.19
CA ILE A 239 -11.90 19.12 18.95
C ILE A 239 -13.08 18.50 18.20
N ASP A 240 -14.22 19.18 18.26
CA ASP A 240 -15.35 18.91 17.39
C ASP A 240 -15.05 19.44 15.98
N ILE A 241 -14.61 18.54 15.10
CA ILE A 241 -14.23 18.86 13.72
C ILE A 241 -15.36 19.58 12.99
N SER A 242 -16.62 19.19 13.23
CA SER A 242 -17.78 19.76 12.54
C SER A 242 -18.02 21.23 12.89
N LYS A 243 -17.68 21.64 14.12
CA LYS A 243 -17.82 23.03 14.60
C LYS A 243 -16.56 23.87 14.40
N SER A 244 -15.46 23.23 14.04
CA SER A 244 -14.15 23.88 13.91
C SER A 244 -14.05 24.80 12.70
N ASN A 245 -14.94 24.72 11.70
CA ASN A 245 -14.92 25.56 10.49
C ASN A 245 -13.53 25.62 9.81
N LEU A 246 -12.77 24.52 9.87
CA LEU A 246 -11.46 24.40 9.21
C LEU A 246 -11.67 24.19 7.72
N LYS A 247 -11.14 25.11 6.93
CA LYS A 247 -11.24 25.17 5.48
C LYS A 247 -10.05 24.46 4.85
N LEU A 248 -10.33 23.67 3.84
CA LEU A 248 -9.38 22.98 2.99
C LEU A 248 -9.68 23.32 1.53
N ILE A 249 -8.74 22.99 0.66
CA ILE A 249 -8.92 23.10 -0.78
C ILE A 249 -9.07 21.72 -1.40
N GLN A 250 -9.96 21.63 -2.39
CA GLN A 250 -10.18 20.43 -3.19
C GLN A 250 -10.47 20.79 -4.64
N VAL A 251 -10.48 19.79 -5.51
CA VAL A 251 -11.01 19.97 -6.87
C VAL A 251 -12.54 19.99 -6.77
N LYS A 252 -13.17 20.94 -7.48
CA LYS A 252 -14.62 21.10 -7.56
C LYS A 252 -15.31 19.78 -7.86
N GLU A 253 -16.27 19.38 -7.04
CA GLU A 253 -16.99 18.11 -7.22
C GLU A 253 -17.76 18.05 -8.56
N SER A 254 -18.23 19.21 -9.04
CA SER A 254 -18.87 19.34 -10.37
C SER A 254 -17.91 19.17 -11.55
N GLU A 255 -16.61 19.24 -11.30
CA GLU A 255 -15.57 19.25 -12.32
C GLU A 255 -14.91 17.88 -12.41
N ASN A 256 -15.36 17.11 -13.40
CA ASN A 256 -14.84 15.77 -13.63
C ASN A 256 -14.06 15.73 -14.95
N PHE A 257 -12.73 15.69 -14.84
CA PHE A 257 -11.82 15.59 -15.99
C PHE A 257 -12.24 14.50 -16.97
N LYS A 258 -12.65 13.32 -16.47
CA LYS A 258 -13.05 12.18 -17.32
C LYS A 258 -14.34 12.44 -18.11
N LYS A 259 -15.23 13.28 -17.59
CA LYS A 259 -16.52 13.57 -18.25
C LYS A 259 -16.45 14.80 -19.14
N LYS A 260 -15.54 15.74 -18.86
CA LYS A 260 -15.49 17.04 -19.53
C LYS A 260 -14.44 17.16 -20.63
N GLU A 261 -13.35 16.38 -20.53
CA GLU A 261 -12.24 16.45 -21.47
C GLU A 261 -12.05 15.11 -22.18
N ILE A 262 -11.84 15.13 -23.49
CA ILE A 262 -11.34 13.98 -24.25
C ILE A 262 -9.85 14.22 -24.48
N LEU A 263 -9.02 13.38 -23.86
CA LEU A 263 -7.58 13.51 -23.96
C LEU A 263 -7.07 12.63 -25.10
N LYS A 264 -6.59 13.23 -26.18
CA LYS A 264 -5.91 12.49 -27.25
C LYS A 264 -4.45 12.23 -26.88
N LEU A 265 -4.02 10.96 -26.91
CA LEU A 265 -2.62 10.63 -26.67
C LEU A 265 -1.74 11.12 -27.84
N GLU A 266 -0.65 11.84 -27.51
CA GLU A 266 0.30 12.36 -28.49
C GLU A 266 1.73 12.37 -27.94
N LEU A 267 2.73 12.38 -28.83
CA LEU A 267 4.14 12.53 -28.44
C LEU A 267 4.42 13.97 -27.99
N ASN A 268 4.47 14.18 -26.67
CA ASN A 268 4.88 15.43 -26.05
C ASN A 268 6.33 15.36 -25.54
N LYS A 269 7.27 16.00 -26.26
CA LYS A 269 8.71 16.02 -25.90
C LYS A 269 9.01 16.94 -24.72
N SER A 270 8.29 18.05 -24.59
CA SER A 270 8.48 19.02 -23.50
C SER A 270 8.18 18.44 -22.13
N LEU A 271 7.21 17.54 -22.05
CA LEU A 271 6.76 16.94 -20.79
C LEU A 271 7.85 16.12 -20.08
N PHE A 272 8.82 15.59 -20.82
CA PHE A 272 9.88 14.72 -20.29
C PHE A 272 11.28 15.32 -20.37
N LYS A 273 11.41 16.61 -20.74
CA LYS A 273 12.71 17.26 -20.96
C LYS A 273 13.62 17.22 -19.73
N ASN A 274 13.04 17.28 -18.53
CA ASN A 274 13.76 17.30 -17.25
C ASN A 274 13.50 16.05 -16.39
N SER A 275 12.79 15.05 -16.92
CA SER A 275 12.27 13.91 -16.15
C SER A 275 12.12 12.66 -17.03
N GLN A 276 13.24 12.22 -17.63
CA GLN A 276 13.23 11.01 -18.44
C GLN A 276 12.81 9.80 -17.60
N ILE A 277 11.97 8.94 -18.19
CA ILE A 277 11.51 7.70 -17.56
C ILE A 277 12.65 6.68 -17.58
N GLU A 278 13.08 6.25 -16.40
CA GLU A 278 14.08 5.20 -16.26
C GLU A 278 13.41 3.82 -16.07
N VAL A 279 13.88 2.83 -16.83
CA VAL A 279 13.48 1.43 -16.72
C VAL A 279 14.72 0.60 -16.51
N ASP A 280 14.81 -0.07 -15.36
CA ASP A 280 15.89 -0.99 -15.03
C ASP A 280 15.44 -2.44 -15.23
N TRP A 281 16.12 -3.11 -16.16
CA TRP A 281 15.88 -4.48 -16.62
C TRP A 281 17.04 -5.41 -16.24
N TYR A 282 17.93 -4.98 -15.34
CA TYR A 282 18.91 -5.88 -14.72
C TYR A 282 18.24 -6.74 -13.63
N PRO A 283 18.69 -7.99 -13.43
CA PRO A 283 18.25 -8.79 -12.29
C PRO A 283 18.53 -8.05 -10.99
N LYS A 284 17.49 -7.81 -10.18
CA LYS A 284 17.66 -7.33 -8.81
C LYS A 284 18.17 -8.49 -7.97
N ILE A 285 19.48 -8.61 -7.82
CA ILE A 285 20.07 -9.43 -6.78
C ILE A 285 19.92 -8.61 -5.49
N ASP A 286 18.90 -8.91 -4.68
CA ASP A 286 18.77 -8.35 -3.34
C ASP A 286 19.90 -8.95 -2.46
N SER A 287 21.04 -8.26 -2.44
CA SER A 287 22.19 -8.65 -1.63
C SER A 287 21.92 -8.33 -0.16
N LEU A 288 21.40 -9.30 0.59
CA LEU A 288 21.64 -9.41 2.04
C LEU A 288 23.09 -9.86 2.24
N GLU A 289 24.05 -8.94 2.12
CA GLU A 289 25.39 -9.15 2.65
C GLU A 289 25.68 -8.07 3.68
N SER A 290 25.37 -8.43 4.92
CA SER A 290 25.97 -7.88 6.12
C SER A 290 27.46 -8.19 6.08
N PHE A 291 28.29 -7.36 5.43
CA PHE A 291 29.66 -7.01 5.79
C PHE A 291 30.21 -6.07 4.70
N LYS A 292 30.91 -5.01 5.12
CA LYS A 292 31.52 -4.00 4.26
C LYS A 292 32.57 -4.64 3.34
N SER A 293 32.18 -5.11 2.17
CA SER A 293 33.06 -5.23 1.01
C SER A 293 32.69 -4.14 0.00
N ASN A 294 33.69 -3.37 -0.45
CA ASN A 294 33.52 -2.37 -1.50
C ASN A 294 32.85 -3.01 -2.72
N LYS A 295 31.56 -2.72 -2.93
CA LYS A 295 30.82 -3.11 -4.12
C LYS A 295 31.51 -2.51 -5.33
N ILE A 296 32.01 -3.37 -6.21
CA ILE A 296 32.28 -2.98 -7.60
C ILE A 296 30.90 -2.83 -8.23
N GLU A 297 30.37 -1.61 -8.27
CA GLU A 297 29.19 -1.29 -9.08
C GLU A 297 29.52 -1.64 -10.53
N THR A 298 28.89 -2.70 -11.04
CA THR A 298 28.92 -2.99 -12.47
C THR A 298 28.21 -1.84 -13.16
N ALA A 299 28.93 -1.09 -13.99
CA ALA A 299 28.38 0.06 -14.71
C ALA A 299 27.19 -0.40 -15.58
N LYS A 300 25.97 -0.01 -15.19
CA LYS A 300 24.76 -0.33 -15.95
C LYS A 300 24.82 0.34 -17.31
N GLN A 301 24.57 -0.42 -18.36
CA GLN A 301 24.57 0.09 -19.73
C GLN A 301 23.21 0.66 -20.09
N ILE A 302 23.20 1.78 -20.84
CA ILE A 302 21.99 2.38 -21.38
C ILE A 302 21.81 1.89 -22.81
N CYS A 303 20.66 1.29 -23.11
CA CYS A 303 20.31 0.85 -24.46
C CYS A 303 18.98 1.44 -24.91
N TYR A 304 18.78 1.49 -26.23
CA TYR A 304 17.55 1.97 -26.85
C TYR A 304 17.05 0.98 -27.89
N LEU A 305 15.74 0.81 -27.95
CA LEU A 305 15.08 0.11 -29.04
C LEU A 305 15.23 0.93 -30.33
N ASN A 306 15.25 0.24 -31.47
CA ASN A 306 15.43 0.82 -32.80
C ASN A 306 14.40 0.25 -33.76
N SER A 307 14.39 0.72 -35.00
CA SER A 307 13.43 0.30 -36.03
C SER A 307 13.39 -1.21 -36.28
N GLN A 308 14.53 -1.90 -36.19
CA GLN A 308 14.60 -3.36 -36.37
C GLN A 308 13.91 -4.10 -35.22
N HIS A 309 14.07 -3.64 -33.97
CA HIS A 309 13.34 -4.19 -32.83
C HIS A 309 11.83 -4.02 -33.00
N PHE A 310 11.40 -2.83 -33.42
CA PHE A 310 9.97 -2.51 -33.60
C PHE A 310 9.30 -3.31 -34.72
N ALA A 311 10.06 -3.75 -35.73
CA ALA A 311 9.55 -4.61 -36.79
C ALA A 311 9.28 -6.05 -36.33
N LEU A 312 9.87 -6.47 -35.21
CA LEU A 312 9.81 -7.84 -34.71
C LEU A 312 8.82 -8.04 -33.55
N ILE A 313 8.09 -7.02 -33.12
CA ILE A 313 7.15 -7.12 -32.00
C ILE A 313 5.69 -7.13 -32.46
N ASP A 314 4.82 -7.79 -31.69
CA ASP A 314 3.38 -7.81 -31.98
C ASP A 314 2.69 -6.55 -31.46
N TRP A 315 2.55 -5.57 -32.35
CA TRP A 315 1.86 -4.32 -32.04
C TRP A 315 0.36 -4.48 -31.78
N THR A 316 -0.26 -5.56 -32.24
CA THR A 316 -1.68 -5.83 -31.95
C THR A 316 -1.81 -6.29 -30.50
N GLN A 317 -0.94 -7.20 -30.04
CA GLN A 317 -0.89 -7.59 -28.64
C GLN A 317 -0.58 -6.40 -27.72
N ILE A 318 0.43 -5.59 -28.06
CA ILE A 318 0.78 -4.39 -27.28
C ILE A 318 -0.42 -3.44 -27.21
N TYR A 319 -1.13 -3.21 -28.32
CA TYR A 319 -2.31 -2.34 -28.31
C TYR A 319 -3.38 -2.85 -27.34
N PHE A 320 -3.68 -4.15 -27.34
CA PHE A 320 -4.62 -4.74 -26.39
C PHE A 320 -4.12 -4.66 -24.93
N ASP A 321 -2.84 -4.89 -24.69
CA ASP A 321 -2.25 -4.75 -23.35
C ASP A 321 -2.37 -3.31 -22.82
N ILE A 322 -2.23 -2.32 -23.70
CA ILE A 322 -2.39 -0.91 -23.36
C ILE A 322 -3.87 -0.53 -23.19
N GLN A 323 -4.79 -1.11 -23.97
CA GLN A 323 -6.23 -0.92 -23.75
C GLN A 323 -6.67 -1.52 -22.39
N ASN A 324 -6.20 -2.72 -22.07
CA ASN A 324 -6.42 -3.34 -20.76
C ASN A 324 -5.84 -2.49 -19.64
N PHE A 325 -4.64 -1.93 -19.83
CA PHE A 325 -4.05 -0.99 -18.88
C PHE A 325 -4.91 0.27 -18.70
N LYS A 326 -5.34 0.91 -19.79
CA LYS A 326 -6.24 2.08 -19.78
C LYS A 326 -7.51 1.78 -19.00
N SER A 327 -8.12 0.60 -19.23
CA SER A 327 -9.31 0.15 -18.51
C SER A 327 -9.03 -0.06 -17.03
N SER A 328 -7.97 -0.78 -16.68
CA SER A 328 -7.57 -1.04 -15.28
C SER A 328 -7.25 0.25 -14.50
N LYS A 329 -6.74 1.27 -15.20
CA LYS A 329 -6.46 2.61 -14.67
C LYS A 329 -7.67 3.55 -14.71
N GLY A 330 -8.80 3.11 -15.27
CA GLY A 330 -10.01 3.91 -15.40
C GLY A 330 -9.84 5.17 -16.25
N PHE A 331 -8.92 5.19 -17.21
CA PHE A 331 -8.65 6.33 -18.10
C PHE A 331 -9.66 6.38 -19.25
N ALA A 332 -10.95 6.38 -18.94
CA ALA A 332 -12.02 6.21 -19.92
C ALA A 332 -11.99 7.26 -21.05
N ASN A 333 -11.60 8.49 -20.74
CA ASN A 333 -11.53 9.62 -21.66
C ASN A 333 -10.22 9.76 -22.44
N LEU A 334 -9.29 8.80 -22.30
CA LEU A 334 -8.06 8.78 -23.08
C LEU A 334 -8.28 8.11 -24.43
N GLU A 335 -8.09 8.85 -25.52
CA GLU A 335 -8.12 8.32 -26.88
C GLU A 335 -6.75 7.75 -27.26
N LEU A 336 -6.75 6.53 -27.81
CA LEU A 336 -5.54 5.77 -28.13
C LEU A 336 -5.61 5.27 -29.57
N GLU A 337 -4.56 5.57 -30.34
CA GLU A 337 -4.35 5.01 -31.67
C GLU A 337 -3.07 4.18 -31.70
N LYS A 338 -3.11 3.03 -32.39
CA LYS A 338 -1.94 2.13 -32.54
C LYS A 338 -0.72 2.84 -33.12
N LYS A 339 -0.96 3.75 -34.09
CA LYS A 339 0.10 4.54 -34.74
C LYS A 339 0.80 5.48 -33.75
N THR A 340 0.05 6.15 -32.89
CA THR A 340 0.62 7.03 -31.85
C THR A 340 1.52 6.25 -30.89
N LEU A 341 1.15 5.03 -30.49
CA LEU A 341 2.00 4.20 -29.62
C LEU A 341 3.37 3.93 -30.27
N GLN A 342 3.39 3.65 -31.57
CA GLN A 342 4.61 3.45 -32.34
C GLN A 342 5.45 4.72 -32.39
N GLU A 343 4.83 5.86 -32.68
CA GLU A 343 5.50 7.17 -32.73
C GLU A 343 6.12 7.55 -31.38
N ILE A 344 5.43 7.28 -30.26
CA ILE A 344 5.89 7.61 -28.91
C ILE A 344 7.15 6.83 -28.55
N VAL A 345 7.12 5.50 -28.63
CA VAL A 345 8.26 4.67 -28.20
C VAL A 345 9.43 4.75 -29.17
N SER A 346 9.21 5.14 -30.44
CA SER A 346 10.29 5.37 -31.39
C SER A 346 11.16 6.58 -31.03
N ASN A 347 10.69 7.46 -30.14
CA ASN A 347 11.45 8.60 -29.68
C ASN A 347 12.14 8.31 -28.34
N ASN A 348 13.46 8.28 -28.32
CA ASN A 348 14.24 8.03 -27.11
C ASN A 348 14.47 9.27 -26.23
N SER A 349 13.94 10.46 -26.59
CA SER A 349 14.19 11.68 -25.82
C SER A 349 13.55 11.69 -24.44
N TRP A 350 12.62 10.77 -24.16
CA TRP A 350 11.84 10.75 -22.93
C TRP A 350 12.14 9.57 -22.00
N TYR A 351 12.98 8.60 -22.39
CA TYR A 351 13.27 7.44 -21.54
C TYR A 351 14.73 7.00 -21.60
N ARG A 352 15.15 6.20 -20.62
CA ARG A 352 16.42 5.46 -20.58
C ARG A 352 16.15 4.04 -20.13
N VAL A 353 16.68 3.06 -20.86
CA VAL A 353 16.59 1.64 -20.46
C VAL A 353 17.95 1.15 -20.03
N PHE A 354 18.03 0.65 -18.81
CA PHE A 354 19.19 -0.09 -18.32
C PHE A 354 18.92 -1.57 -18.52
N ILE A 355 19.58 -2.19 -19.50
CA ILE A 355 19.36 -3.59 -19.87
C ILE A 355 20.68 -4.22 -20.34
N PRO A 356 20.96 -5.50 -20.01
CA PRO A 356 22.12 -6.19 -20.55
C PRO A 356 22.14 -6.24 -22.09
N GLU A 357 23.30 -5.99 -22.70
CA GLU A 357 23.46 -5.94 -24.16
C GLU A 357 23.05 -7.26 -24.85
N ASP A 358 23.26 -8.40 -24.19
CA ASP A 358 22.87 -9.72 -24.71
C ASP A 358 21.35 -9.87 -24.89
N LYS A 359 20.54 -9.08 -24.18
CA LYS A 359 19.08 -9.04 -24.32
C LYS A 359 18.60 -8.11 -25.42
N MET A 360 19.46 -7.20 -25.89
CA MET A 360 19.16 -6.28 -27.00
C MET A 360 19.64 -6.82 -28.34
N ASN A 361 20.40 -7.91 -28.37
CA ASN A 361 20.87 -8.49 -29.63
C ASN A 361 19.79 -9.37 -30.30
N PHE A 362 19.91 -9.50 -31.63
CA PHE A 362 19.01 -10.29 -32.47
C PHE A 362 19.37 -11.79 -32.54
N SER A 363 20.26 -12.27 -31.65
CA SER A 363 20.81 -13.63 -31.73
C SER A 363 19.79 -14.71 -31.36
N THR A 364 18.78 -14.39 -30.55
CA THR A 364 17.86 -15.38 -29.98
C THR A 364 16.40 -14.88 -30.03
N LEU A 365 15.48 -15.71 -30.53
CA LEU A 365 14.04 -15.40 -30.58
C LEU A 365 13.40 -15.16 -29.20
N LYS A 366 14.03 -15.63 -28.12
CA LYS A 366 13.60 -15.36 -26.73
C LYS A 366 13.66 -13.87 -26.39
N ASN A 367 14.59 -13.10 -26.98
CA ASN A 367 14.72 -11.66 -26.75
C ASN A 367 13.55 -10.86 -27.32
N MET A 368 12.85 -11.38 -28.33
CA MET A 368 11.64 -10.75 -28.89
C MET A 368 10.56 -10.51 -27.82
N LYS A 369 10.39 -11.48 -26.89
CA LYS A 369 9.46 -11.33 -25.76
C LYS A 369 9.90 -10.20 -24.82
N VAL A 370 11.20 -10.11 -24.55
CA VAL A 370 11.78 -9.06 -23.70
C VAL A 370 11.53 -7.68 -24.31
N TRP A 371 11.72 -7.51 -25.62
CA TRP A 371 11.47 -6.22 -26.29
C TRP A 371 9.99 -5.85 -26.25
N GLN A 372 9.10 -6.82 -26.47
CA GLN A 372 7.66 -6.59 -26.39
C GLN A 372 7.24 -6.17 -24.97
N GLU A 373 7.70 -6.87 -23.95
CA GLU A 373 7.46 -6.50 -22.54
C GLU A 373 8.01 -5.12 -22.22
N LEU A 374 9.23 -4.81 -22.67
CA LEU A 374 9.87 -3.53 -22.46
C LEU A 374 9.08 -2.38 -23.12
N VAL A 375 8.63 -2.55 -24.36
CA VAL A 375 7.76 -1.58 -25.05
C VAL A 375 6.46 -1.37 -24.28
N THR A 376 5.82 -2.45 -23.83
CA THR A 376 4.59 -2.37 -23.03
C THR A 376 4.81 -1.62 -21.73
N VAL A 377 5.92 -1.87 -21.01
CA VAL A 377 6.26 -1.16 -19.77
C VAL A 377 6.53 0.32 -20.02
N LEU A 378 7.31 0.64 -21.06
CA LEU A 378 7.60 2.01 -21.46
C LEU A 378 6.32 2.79 -21.78
N LEU A 379 5.45 2.23 -22.64
CA LEU A 379 4.18 2.86 -23.01
C LEU A 379 3.25 3.05 -21.81
N LYS A 380 3.15 2.07 -20.90
CA LYS A 380 2.37 2.20 -19.65
C LYS A 380 2.86 3.38 -18.82
N LYS A 381 4.18 3.49 -18.60
CA LYS A 381 4.78 4.61 -17.86
C LYS A 381 4.54 5.95 -18.56
N TYR A 382 4.72 6.01 -19.88
CA TYR A 382 4.46 7.23 -20.67
C TYR A 382 3.01 7.69 -20.51
N ILE A 383 2.06 6.79 -20.75
CA ILE A 383 0.62 7.08 -20.70
C ILE A 383 0.20 7.52 -19.31
N GLU A 384 0.70 6.88 -18.26
CA GLU A 384 0.41 7.28 -16.88
C GLU A 384 0.91 8.68 -16.59
N HIS A 385 2.17 9.00 -16.93
CA HIS A 385 2.72 10.35 -16.75
C HIS A 385 1.98 11.41 -17.58
N TYR A 386 1.70 11.12 -18.86
CA TYR A 386 0.97 12.00 -19.76
C TYR A 386 -0.44 12.29 -19.24
N TYR A 387 -1.20 11.24 -18.92
CA TYR A 387 -2.58 11.37 -18.44
C TYR A 387 -2.64 12.14 -17.12
N LEU A 388 -1.76 11.81 -16.17
CA LEU A 388 -1.71 12.51 -14.89
C LEU A 388 -1.38 13.99 -15.09
N HIS A 389 -0.42 14.34 -15.95
CA HIS A 389 -0.10 15.74 -16.23
C HIS A 389 -1.33 16.56 -16.68
N PHE A 390 -2.09 16.07 -17.66
CA PHE A 390 -3.27 16.79 -18.17
C PHE A 390 -4.44 16.80 -17.17
N LYS A 391 -4.68 15.68 -16.48
CA LYS A 391 -5.66 15.64 -15.38
C LYS A 391 -5.34 16.68 -14.30
N ASN A 392 -4.05 16.82 -13.98
CA ASN A 392 -3.59 17.74 -12.96
C ASN A 392 -3.69 19.20 -13.41
N MET A 393 -3.36 19.50 -14.67
CA MET A 393 -3.59 20.81 -15.27
C MET A 393 -5.07 21.20 -15.25
N PHE A 394 -5.97 20.26 -15.54
CA PHE A 394 -7.40 20.48 -15.40
C PHE A 394 -7.78 20.77 -13.94
N ASN A 395 -7.37 19.91 -13.01
CA ASN A 395 -7.66 20.06 -11.59
C ASN A 395 -7.17 21.40 -11.01
N ALA A 396 -5.99 21.85 -11.45
CA ALA A 396 -5.37 23.10 -11.02
C ALA A 396 -6.24 24.34 -11.30
N ASN A 397 -7.08 24.31 -12.33
CA ASN A 397 -7.98 25.41 -12.71
C ASN A 397 -9.38 25.31 -12.09
N HIS A 398 -9.64 24.24 -11.33
CA HIS A 398 -10.96 23.90 -10.81
C HIS A 398 -10.89 23.63 -9.32
N ILE A 399 -10.27 24.54 -8.57
CA ILE A 399 -10.14 24.44 -7.12
C ILE A 399 -11.33 25.14 -6.44
N GLU A 400 -11.82 24.56 -5.34
CA GLU A 400 -12.78 25.17 -4.42
C GLU A 400 -12.39 24.94 -2.97
N THR A 401 -13.00 25.74 -2.10
CA THR A 401 -12.90 25.56 -0.65
C THR A 401 -13.94 24.55 -0.17
N ARG A 402 -13.52 23.60 0.66
CA ARG A 402 -14.41 22.72 1.44
C ARG A 402 -14.08 22.76 2.92
N LEU A 403 -14.97 22.23 3.76
CA LEU A 403 -14.70 22.06 5.18
C LEU A 403 -14.03 20.71 5.46
N LEU A 404 -13.18 20.68 6.49
CA LEU A 404 -12.65 19.43 7.04
C LEU A 404 -13.81 18.63 7.65
N SER A 405 -14.00 17.40 7.18
CA SER A 405 -15.03 16.49 7.72
C SER A 405 -14.44 15.61 8.82
N SER A 406 -15.28 15.09 9.70
CA SER A 406 -14.87 14.12 10.72
C SER A 406 -14.43 12.77 10.14
N THR A 407 -14.78 12.49 8.88
CA THR A 407 -14.44 11.25 8.19
C THR A 407 -13.19 11.35 7.31
N ASP A 408 -12.58 12.54 7.23
CA ASP A 408 -11.41 12.83 6.37
C ASP A 408 -10.28 11.80 6.57
N ASP A 409 -9.60 11.44 5.47
CA ASP A 409 -8.54 10.44 5.47
C ASP A 409 -7.32 10.86 6.30
N ASN A 410 -7.16 12.16 6.57
CA ASN A 410 -6.11 12.66 7.46
C ASN A 410 -6.42 12.46 8.95
N LEU A 411 -7.68 12.23 9.30
CA LEU A 411 -8.09 11.92 10.67
C LEU A 411 -7.98 10.41 10.89
N LEU A 412 -6.91 10.02 11.57
CA LEU A 412 -6.68 8.63 11.95
C LEU A 412 -7.72 8.19 12.97
N LEU A 413 -8.11 6.91 12.89
CA LEU A 413 -9.00 6.25 13.85
C LEU A 413 -8.23 5.36 14.83
N GLN A 414 -7.15 4.75 14.37
CA GLN A 414 -6.29 3.88 15.16
C GLN A 414 -4.92 3.70 14.51
N TYR A 415 -3.97 3.24 15.31
CA TYR A 415 -2.70 2.66 14.91
C TYR A 415 -2.71 1.15 15.16
N ASP A 416 -2.21 0.38 14.20
CA ASP A 416 -1.83 -1.01 14.36
C ASP A 416 -0.31 -1.06 14.57
N ILE A 417 0.10 -1.43 15.78
CA ILE A 417 1.49 -1.59 16.19
C ILE A 417 1.85 -3.06 16.06
N ARG A 418 2.71 -3.41 15.11
CA ARG A 418 3.21 -4.77 14.96
C ARG A 418 4.58 -4.88 15.62
N LEU A 419 4.75 -5.85 16.51
CA LEU A 419 6.00 -6.10 17.24
C LEU A 419 6.52 -7.49 16.89
N ASN A 420 7.81 -7.60 16.57
CA ASN A 420 8.44 -8.87 16.21
C ASN A 420 8.90 -9.61 17.48
N LYS A 421 8.25 -10.73 17.81
CA LYS A 421 8.62 -11.53 19.00
C LYS A 421 9.97 -12.24 18.92
N ASN A 422 10.58 -12.31 17.74
CA ASN A 422 11.93 -12.86 17.61
C ASN A 422 13.00 -11.88 18.16
N GLU A 423 12.59 -10.65 18.44
CA GLU A 423 13.43 -9.60 18.98
C GLU A 423 13.06 -9.33 20.43
N ASP A 424 14.00 -8.77 21.20
CA ASP A 424 13.72 -8.28 22.55
C ASP A 424 12.76 -7.07 22.47
N ILE A 425 11.47 -7.33 22.70
CA ILE A 425 10.36 -6.38 22.58
C ILE A 425 9.48 -6.30 23.82
N ASP A 426 9.74 -7.07 24.88
CA ASP A 426 8.86 -7.16 26.06
C ASP A 426 8.58 -5.79 26.69
N ASP A 427 9.61 -4.95 26.80
CA ASP A 427 9.45 -3.60 27.34
C ASP A 427 8.70 -2.67 26.38
N ILE A 428 8.91 -2.81 25.07
CA ILE A 428 8.19 -2.05 24.04
C ILE A 428 6.70 -2.40 24.09
N GLU A 429 6.40 -3.70 24.14
CA GLU A 429 5.05 -4.24 24.23
C GLU A 429 4.32 -3.71 25.46
N LYS A 430 4.92 -3.87 26.65
CA LYS A 430 4.38 -3.37 27.93
C LYS A 430 4.04 -1.89 27.87
N ARG A 431 4.89 -1.07 27.25
CA ARG A 431 4.65 0.38 27.16
C ARG A 431 3.56 0.75 26.16
N PHE A 432 3.39 0.02 25.07
CA PHE A 432 2.24 0.21 24.18
C PHE A 432 0.93 -0.23 24.81
N ILE A 433 0.94 -1.31 25.61
CA ILE A 433 -0.22 -1.72 26.41
C ILE A 433 -0.56 -0.66 27.46
N GLN A 434 0.46 -0.12 28.13
CA GLN A 434 0.29 1.00 29.06
C GLN A 434 -0.30 2.24 28.36
N LEU A 435 0.14 2.55 27.14
CA LEU A 435 -0.43 3.62 26.35
C LEU A 435 -1.90 3.36 26.05
N LYS A 436 -2.25 2.13 25.65
CA LYS A 436 -3.64 1.72 25.39
C LYS A 436 -4.53 1.83 26.63
N SER A 437 -4.05 1.45 27.82
CA SER A 437 -4.83 1.55 29.05
C SER A 437 -5.00 3.00 29.52
N LYS A 438 -3.90 3.78 29.52
CA LYS A 438 -3.91 5.21 29.88
C LYS A 438 -4.66 6.09 28.91
N PHE A 439 -4.92 5.62 27.68
CA PHE A 439 -5.74 6.34 26.72
C PHE A 439 -7.16 6.64 27.22
N SER A 440 -7.66 5.81 28.15
CA SER A 440 -8.95 6.00 28.83
C SER A 440 -8.92 7.18 29.82
N GLU A 441 -7.74 7.57 30.29
CA GLU A 441 -7.51 8.67 31.23
C GLU A 441 -7.07 9.92 30.43
N THR A 442 -7.86 10.97 30.47
CA THR A 442 -7.79 12.15 29.57
C THR A 442 -6.48 12.97 29.57
N THR A 443 -5.47 12.62 30.37
CA THR A 443 -4.32 13.47 30.75
C THR A 443 -2.94 12.91 30.38
N PHE A 444 -2.82 12.13 29.31
CA PHE A 444 -1.53 11.69 28.81
C PHE A 444 -0.78 12.76 27.98
N ARG A 445 0.49 13.06 28.30
CA ARG A 445 1.34 14.01 27.56
C ARG A 445 2.39 13.36 26.66
N SER A 446 3.26 12.51 27.21
CA SER A 446 4.17 11.66 26.42
C SER A 446 4.60 10.41 27.21
N ILE A 447 4.81 9.32 26.48
CA ILE A 447 5.25 8.00 26.95
C ILE A 447 6.41 7.69 26.01
N GLN A 448 7.61 7.65 26.58
CA GLN A 448 8.74 7.05 25.90
C GLN A 448 8.46 5.55 25.80
N ILE A 449 8.47 4.98 24.61
CA ILE A 449 8.30 3.53 24.40
C ILE A 449 9.68 2.85 24.39
N ALA A 450 10.64 3.44 23.67
CA ALA A 450 12.03 3.00 23.60
C ALA A 450 12.91 4.23 23.26
N ASN A 451 14.24 4.10 23.18
CA ASN A 451 15.14 5.26 22.98
C ASN A 451 14.72 6.22 21.85
N GLN A 452 14.34 5.68 20.68
CA GLN A 452 13.83 6.48 19.55
C GLN A 452 12.39 6.11 19.19
N VAL A 453 11.59 5.72 20.17
CA VAL A 453 10.16 5.45 19.97
C VAL A 453 9.37 6.17 21.05
N GLU A 454 8.44 7.03 20.66
CA GLU A 454 7.67 7.86 21.58
C GLU A 454 6.23 7.98 21.10
N ALA A 455 5.29 7.94 22.04
CA ALA A 455 3.92 8.39 21.81
C ALA A 455 3.69 9.68 22.59
N PHE A 456 3.00 10.65 22.01
CA PHE A 456 2.78 11.94 22.66
C PHE A 456 1.49 12.64 22.19
N ASP A 457 0.96 13.51 23.04
CA ASP A 457 -0.10 14.47 22.73
C ASP A 457 0.56 15.80 22.38
N ASN A 458 0.40 16.28 21.14
CA ASN A 458 0.83 17.62 20.75
C ASN A 458 -0.32 18.61 20.92
N LEU A 459 -0.08 19.74 21.58
CA LEU A 459 -1.13 20.68 22.01
C LEU A 459 -2.00 21.19 20.86
N MET A 460 -1.39 21.54 19.73
CA MET A 460 -2.08 22.14 18.59
C MET A 460 -2.57 21.10 17.59
N HIS A 461 -2.15 19.84 17.73
CA HIS A 461 -2.53 18.80 16.79
C HIS A 461 -4.01 18.37 16.98
N LEU A 462 -4.69 18.04 15.87
CA LEU A 462 -6.13 17.75 15.89
C LEU A 462 -6.51 16.43 16.56
N TYR A 463 -5.61 15.45 16.59
CA TYR A 463 -5.85 14.15 17.23
C TYR A 463 -4.65 13.71 18.09
N LYS A 464 -4.89 12.76 18.99
CA LYS A 464 -3.87 12.08 19.81
C LYS A 464 -4.10 10.57 19.94
N PRO A 465 -3.06 9.76 20.21
CA PRO A 465 -1.64 10.16 20.26
C PRO A 465 -1.05 10.34 18.86
N LEU A 466 0.09 11.01 18.78
CA LEU A 466 1.05 10.90 17.69
C LEU A 466 2.11 9.87 18.09
N ILE A 467 2.62 9.11 17.12
CA ILE A 467 3.67 8.10 17.34
C ILE A 467 4.88 8.47 16.49
N TYR A 468 6.05 8.52 17.11
CA TYR A 468 7.36 8.67 16.47
C TYR A 468 8.11 7.34 16.55
N VAL A 469 8.75 6.96 15.44
CA VAL A 469 9.67 5.83 15.35
C VAL A 469 10.90 6.28 14.58
N GLY A 470 12.04 6.33 15.26
CA GLY A 470 13.35 6.58 14.69
C GLY A 470 13.94 5.34 14.02
N LYS A 471 15.15 5.48 13.49
CA LYS A 471 15.84 4.43 12.74
C LYS A 471 16.30 3.29 13.65
N GLY A 472 16.40 2.08 13.10
CA GLY A 472 16.92 0.90 13.79
C GLY A 472 15.85 0.06 14.50
N TYR A 473 14.57 0.41 14.36
CA TYR A 473 13.44 -0.35 14.89
C TYR A 473 12.68 -1.12 13.80
N GLU A 474 13.11 -1.06 12.53
CA GLU A 474 12.38 -1.62 11.38
C GLU A 474 12.13 -3.13 11.50
N ASN A 475 13.07 -3.86 12.12
CA ASN A 475 12.98 -5.29 12.36
C ASN A 475 12.19 -5.65 13.63
N LYS A 476 12.02 -4.69 14.56
CA LYS A 476 11.36 -4.90 15.86
C LYS A 476 9.91 -4.41 15.89
N LEU A 477 9.62 -3.34 15.17
CA LEU A 477 8.41 -2.54 15.30
C LEU A 477 7.98 -1.98 13.93
N GLN A 478 6.73 -2.21 13.57
CA GLN A 478 6.08 -1.57 12.43
C GLN A 478 4.79 -0.88 12.90
N VAL A 479 4.56 0.35 12.44
CA VAL A 479 3.40 1.16 12.83
C VAL A 479 2.59 1.48 11.59
N PHE A 480 1.28 1.19 11.64
CA PHE A 480 0.35 1.47 10.55
C PHE A 480 -0.86 2.28 11.04
N PRO A 481 -1.20 3.42 10.41
CA PRO A 481 -0.44 4.15 9.39
C PRO A 481 0.95 4.58 9.86
N VAL A 482 1.83 4.90 8.90
CA VAL A 482 3.27 5.15 9.14
C VAL A 482 3.46 6.15 10.29
N ALA A 483 4.39 5.89 11.21
CA ALA A 483 4.74 6.80 12.30
C ALA A 483 5.47 8.06 11.80
N LEU A 484 5.62 9.07 12.66
CA LEU A 484 6.49 10.22 12.40
C LEU A 484 7.94 9.76 12.29
N ASN A 485 8.68 10.32 11.35
CA ASN A 485 10.13 10.17 11.23
C ASN A 485 10.88 11.24 12.06
N ASP A 486 12.22 11.24 11.99
CA ASP A 486 13.07 12.16 12.75
C ASP A 486 12.79 13.66 12.46
N SER A 487 12.65 14.05 11.18
CA SER A 487 12.43 15.46 10.83
C SER A 487 11.02 15.93 11.15
N GLU A 488 10.02 15.08 10.91
CA GLU A 488 8.63 15.32 11.29
C GLU A 488 8.49 15.47 12.82
N ASN A 489 9.08 14.56 13.59
CA ASN A 489 9.04 14.60 15.06
C ASN A 489 9.73 15.85 15.61
N LYS A 490 10.92 16.19 15.08
CA LYS A 490 11.62 17.42 15.46
C LYS A 490 10.78 18.65 15.15
N PHE A 491 10.17 18.72 13.97
CA PHE A 491 9.28 19.82 13.62
C PHE A 491 8.09 19.93 14.59
N MET A 492 7.44 18.82 14.95
CA MET A 492 6.31 18.82 15.90
C MET A 492 6.72 19.37 17.28
N LYS A 493 7.90 19.01 17.77
CA LYS A 493 8.44 19.48 19.06
C LYS A 493 8.82 20.95 19.01
N ASP A 494 9.58 21.36 17.99
CA ASP A 494 10.02 22.74 17.79
C ASP A 494 8.81 23.67 17.59
N PHE A 495 7.82 23.25 16.81
CA PHE A 495 6.58 24.01 16.56
C PHE A 495 5.86 24.28 17.88
N GLU A 496 5.65 23.25 18.70
CA GLU A 496 4.95 23.41 19.96
C GLU A 496 5.70 24.35 20.93
N ASP A 497 7.01 24.11 21.14
CA ASP A 497 7.84 24.90 22.05
C ASP A 497 7.91 26.39 21.63
N GLN A 498 8.18 26.67 20.35
CA GLN A 498 8.31 28.04 19.88
C GLN A 498 6.97 28.76 19.86
N VAL A 499 5.89 28.10 19.44
CA VAL A 499 4.54 28.69 19.43
C VAL A 499 4.11 29.04 20.85
N GLN A 500 4.31 28.14 21.82
CA GLN A 500 4.01 28.43 23.23
C GLN A 500 4.77 29.66 23.76
N LYS A 501 6.07 29.78 23.45
CA LYS A 501 6.88 30.94 23.83
C LYS A 501 6.36 32.27 23.27
N MET A 502 5.72 32.23 22.10
CA MET A 502 5.15 33.44 21.46
C MET A 502 3.80 33.88 22.04
N ASN A 503 3.16 33.07 22.90
CA ASN A 503 1.77 33.26 23.35
C ASN A 503 0.82 33.42 22.15
N PRO A 504 0.48 32.31 21.46
CA PRO A 504 -0.22 32.36 20.18
C PRO A 504 -1.58 33.04 20.28
N SER A 505 -2.25 32.96 21.43
CA SER A 505 -3.53 33.64 21.73
C SER A 505 -3.47 35.17 21.64
N LYS A 506 -2.27 35.77 21.64
CA LYS A 506 -2.09 37.21 21.39
C LYS A 506 -1.95 37.56 19.91
N ILE A 507 -1.73 36.56 19.05
CA ILE A 507 -1.39 36.74 17.63
C ILE A 507 -2.49 36.15 16.72
N PHE A 508 -3.03 34.99 17.11
CA PHE A 508 -4.05 34.22 16.41
C PHE A 508 -5.17 33.86 17.37
N ASP A 509 -6.39 33.82 16.84
CA ASP A 509 -7.58 33.41 17.58
C ASP A 509 -7.51 31.90 17.88
N GLU A 510 -7.13 31.10 16.87
CA GLU A 510 -6.97 29.65 16.98
C GLU A 510 -5.83 29.15 16.09
N VAL A 511 -5.17 28.07 16.53
CA VAL A 511 -4.07 27.40 15.84
C VAL A 511 -4.32 25.90 15.84
N PHE A 512 -4.35 25.29 14.65
CA PHE A 512 -4.55 23.85 14.51
C PHE A 512 -3.52 23.26 13.56
N LEU A 513 -3.02 22.07 13.90
CA LEU A 513 -2.05 21.34 13.10
C LEU A 513 -2.58 19.92 12.81
N LEU A 514 -2.36 19.45 11.61
CA LEU A 514 -2.71 18.08 11.22
C LEU A 514 -1.58 17.50 10.37
N ARG A 515 -1.15 16.29 10.70
CA ARG A 515 -0.30 15.51 9.80
C ARG A 515 -1.10 15.03 8.60
N ASN A 516 -0.62 15.36 7.42
CA ASN A 516 -1.20 14.96 6.14
C ASN A 516 -0.74 13.54 5.79
N GLN A 517 -1.67 12.64 5.49
CA GLN A 517 -1.34 11.25 5.15
C GLN A 517 -0.88 11.16 3.69
N SER A 518 0.34 10.70 3.44
CA SER A 518 0.86 10.60 2.07
C SER A 518 -0.06 9.72 1.19
N LYS A 519 -0.37 10.18 -0.03
CA LYS A 519 -1.25 9.51 -1.02
C LYS A 519 -2.70 9.28 -0.59
N LYS A 520 -3.13 9.73 0.59
CA LYS A 520 -4.53 9.64 1.04
C LYS A 520 -5.10 11.00 1.43
N GLY A 521 -4.23 11.85 1.98
CA GLY A 521 -4.50 13.23 2.30
C GLY A 521 -4.37 14.15 1.10
N ILE A 522 -4.13 15.42 1.39
CA ILE A 522 -4.12 16.50 0.39
C ILE A 522 -2.82 16.44 -0.40
N GLY A 523 -2.94 16.16 -1.68
CA GLY A 523 -1.85 16.20 -2.65
C GLY A 523 -2.02 17.32 -3.65
N PHE A 524 -0.91 17.88 -4.08
CA PHE A 524 -0.82 18.85 -5.16
C PHE A 524 -0.02 18.28 -6.30
N PHE A 525 -0.34 18.75 -7.49
CA PHE A 525 0.37 18.37 -8.69
C PHE A 525 0.86 19.65 -9.36
N ALA A 526 2.12 20.00 -9.10
CA ALA A 526 2.78 21.16 -9.69
C ALA A 526 3.81 20.67 -10.71
N GLU A 527 3.73 21.17 -11.94
CA GLU A 527 4.73 20.94 -13.01
C GLU A 527 5.12 19.46 -13.26
N GLY A 528 4.16 18.53 -13.11
CA GLY A 528 4.41 17.10 -13.33
C GLY A 528 5.00 16.34 -12.13
N ASN A 529 5.16 16.99 -10.97
CA ASN A 529 5.55 16.35 -9.72
C ASN A 529 4.38 16.30 -8.73
N ASN A 530 4.21 15.14 -8.11
CA ASN A 530 3.29 15.00 -6.99
C ASN A 530 3.97 15.57 -5.73
N PHE A 531 3.36 16.61 -5.17
CA PHE A 531 3.78 17.23 -3.93
C PHE A 531 2.74 16.92 -2.85
N TYR A 532 3.15 16.19 -1.82
CA TYR A 532 2.34 15.88 -0.65
C TYR A 532 3.05 16.50 0.55
N PRO A 533 2.63 17.68 1.02
CA PRO A 533 3.21 18.27 2.22
C PRO A 533 2.93 17.38 3.42
N ASP A 534 3.83 17.28 4.40
CA ASP A 534 3.66 16.40 5.56
C ASP A 534 2.67 16.96 6.59
N PHE A 535 2.50 18.28 6.66
CA PHE A 535 1.61 18.94 7.61
C PHE A 535 0.73 20.01 6.99
N ILE A 536 -0.46 20.15 7.58
CA ILE A 536 -1.43 21.20 7.30
C ILE A 536 -1.63 22.00 8.58
N LEU A 537 -1.36 23.30 8.50
CA LEU A 537 -1.48 24.26 9.59
C LEU A 537 -2.60 25.25 9.27
N TRP A 538 -3.55 25.41 10.19
CA TRP A 538 -4.54 26.47 10.16
C TRP A 538 -4.24 27.50 11.22
N LEU A 539 -4.20 28.77 10.81
CA LEU A 539 -4.15 29.92 11.70
C LEU A 539 -5.38 30.77 11.45
N LYS A 540 -6.19 31.02 12.49
CA LYS A 540 -7.34 31.93 12.38
C LYS A 540 -7.00 33.28 12.99
N LYS A 541 -7.31 34.35 12.26
CA LYS A 541 -7.10 35.73 12.73
C LYS A 541 -8.10 36.66 12.05
N GLN A 542 -8.90 37.38 12.83
CA GLN A 542 -9.76 38.47 12.34
C GLN A 542 -10.61 38.05 11.11
N SER A 543 -11.35 36.95 11.25
CA SER A 543 -12.22 36.37 10.20
C SER A 543 -11.49 35.83 8.96
N LYS A 544 -10.16 35.89 8.91
CA LYS A 544 -9.33 35.21 7.90
C LYS A 544 -8.81 33.88 8.44
N GLN A 545 -8.64 32.93 7.54
CA GLN A 545 -8.04 31.65 7.81
C GLN A 545 -6.82 31.47 6.91
N TYR A 546 -5.65 31.23 7.51
CA TYR A 546 -4.42 30.95 6.79
C TYR A 546 -4.22 29.44 6.78
N LEU A 547 -4.32 28.83 5.60
CA LEU A 547 -4.08 27.42 5.35
C LEU A 547 -2.65 27.26 4.83
N THR A 548 -1.80 26.67 5.65
CA THR A 548 -0.36 26.57 5.40
C THR A 548 0.05 25.12 5.26
N PHE A 549 0.70 24.79 4.15
CA PHE A 549 1.26 23.47 3.88
C PHE A 549 2.75 23.44 4.26
N ILE A 550 3.16 22.50 5.09
CA ILE A 550 4.53 22.45 5.63
C ILE A 550 5.14 21.08 5.34
N ASP A 551 6.36 21.07 4.79
CA ASP A 551 7.07 19.85 4.38
C ASP A 551 8.49 19.81 4.99
N PRO A 552 8.69 19.11 6.12
CA PRO A 552 10.01 18.90 6.73
C PRO A 552 10.84 17.85 5.98
N LYS A 553 11.65 18.29 5.02
CA LYS A 553 12.33 17.39 4.07
C LYS A 553 13.77 17.76 3.79
N GLY A 554 14.51 16.79 3.25
CA GLY A 554 15.85 17.01 2.74
C GLY A 554 15.82 17.68 1.37
N ILE A 555 16.72 18.63 1.16
CA ILE A 555 16.85 19.36 -0.11
C ILE A 555 18.20 19.11 -0.81
N ARG A 556 19.04 18.22 -0.26
CA ARG A 556 20.37 17.87 -0.81
C ARG A 556 20.36 17.49 -2.29
N ASN A 557 19.34 16.75 -2.73
CA ASN A 557 19.21 16.25 -4.11
C ASN A 557 18.21 17.06 -4.95
N SER A 558 17.88 18.30 -4.55
CA SER A 558 16.97 19.15 -5.33
C SER A 558 17.70 19.73 -6.55
N ASN A 559 16.95 20.02 -7.62
CA ASN A 559 17.50 20.58 -8.86
C ASN A 559 17.68 22.11 -8.78
N GLY A 560 18.28 22.62 -7.70
CA GLY A 560 18.46 24.05 -7.48
C GLY A 560 17.26 24.73 -6.81
N ILE A 561 17.37 26.05 -6.60
CA ILE A 561 16.28 26.85 -5.98
C ILE A 561 15.01 26.88 -6.83
N LYS A 562 15.15 26.66 -8.15
CA LYS A 562 14.05 26.58 -9.12
C LYS A 562 13.38 25.20 -9.17
N ASP A 563 13.74 24.28 -8.28
CA ASP A 563 13.07 22.99 -8.15
C ASP A 563 11.57 23.19 -7.93
N ALA A 564 10.73 22.45 -8.66
CA ALA A 564 9.28 22.58 -8.62
C ALA A 564 8.69 22.44 -7.21
N LYS A 565 9.33 21.64 -6.32
CA LYS A 565 8.87 21.50 -4.93
C LYS A 565 9.19 22.76 -4.12
N ILE A 566 10.34 23.39 -4.36
CA ILE A 566 10.70 24.67 -3.71
C ILE A 566 9.79 25.79 -4.23
N GLN A 567 9.53 25.83 -5.53
CA GLN A 567 8.68 26.85 -6.14
C GLN A 567 7.17 26.63 -5.93
N PHE A 568 6.78 25.60 -5.16
CA PHE A 568 5.38 25.28 -4.90
C PHE A 568 4.58 26.43 -4.29
N PHE A 569 5.22 27.30 -3.48
CA PHE A 569 4.54 28.47 -2.92
C PHE A 569 4.05 29.45 -3.99
N LYS A 570 4.81 29.63 -5.09
CA LYS A 570 4.38 30.46 -6.22
C LYS A 570 3.22 29.85 -6.96
N TYR A 571 3.21 28.52 -7.12
CA TYR A 571 2.06 27.84 -7.70
C TYR A 571 0.79 28.07 -6.86
N LEU A 572 0.88 27.97 -5.54
CA LEU A 572 -0.25 28.28 -4.67
C LEU A 572 -0.70 29.74 -4.80
N GLU A 573 0.24 30.68 -4.80
CA GLU A 573 -0.02 32.12 -4.89
C GLU A 573 -0.61 32.55 -6.25
N GLU A 574 -0.04 32.06 -7.35
CA GLU A 574 -0.39 32.52 -8.71
C GLU A 574 -1.56 31.74 -9.33
N LYS A 575 -1.72 30.46 -9.00
CA LYS A 575 -2.73 29.59 -9.62
C LYS A 575 -3.90 29.29 -8.71
N VAL A 576 -3.64 28.95 -7.45
CA VAL A 576 -4.67 28.41 -6.55
C VAL A 576 -5.36 29.51 -5.75
N GLN A 577 -4.60 30.42 -5.16
CA GLN A 577 -5.10 31.51 -4.32
C GLN A 577 -6.20 32.35 -5.00
N PRO A 578 -6.09 32.75 -6.29
CA PRO A 578 -7.13 33.54 -6.95
C PRO A 578 -8.51 32.86 -7.00
N GLN A 579 -8.55 31.53 -6.92
CA GLN A 579 -9.78 30.74 -6.97
C GLN A 579 -10.51 30.66 -5.62
N VAL A 580 -9.82 30.98 -4.51
CA VAL A 580 -10.35 30.85 -3.13
C VAL A 580 -10.33 32.16 -2.34
N THR A 581 -9.93 33.28 -2.95
CA THR A 581 -9.83 34.60 -2.29
C THR A 581 -11.15 35.04 -1.64
N ASN A 582 -12.30 34.72 -2.24
CA ASN A 582 -13.62 35.10 -1.73
C ASN A 582 -14.00 34.38 -0.42
N ASP A 583 -13.27 33.33 -0.05
CA ASP A 583 -13.55 32.53 1.15
C ASP A 583 -12.81 33.03 2.40
N ASN A 584 -12.14 34.19 2.34
CA ASN A 584 -11.23 34.66 3.40
C ASN A 584 -10.15 33.62 3.74
N LEU A 585 -9.76 32.80 2.76
CA LEU A 585 -8.76 31.76 2.87
C LEU A 585 -7.46 32.22 2.22
N ILE A 586 -6.36 32.16 2.97
CA ILE A 586 -5.02 32.54 2.49
C ILE A 586 -4.14 31.29 2.49
N LEU A 587 -3.57 30.95 1.33
CA LEU A 587 -2.77 29.77 1.11
C LEU A 587 -1.28 30.10 1.27
N ASN A 588 -0.56 29.26 1.99
CA ASN A 588 0.89 29.37 2.14
C ASN A 588 1.52 27.98 2.02
N SER A 589 2.80 27.93 1.66
CA SER A 589 3.58 26.70 1.80
C SER A 589 5.03 26.97 2.19
N PHE A 590 5.60 26.09 3.00
CA PHE A 590 6.97 26.18 3.45
C PHE A 590 7.67 24.82 3.40
N ILE A 591 8.96 24.85 3.07
CA ILE A 591 9.85 23.70 3.24
C ILE A 591 10.69 23.96 4.48
N ILE A 592 10.68 22.99 5.40
CA ILE A 592 11.58 22.99 6.56
C ILE A 592 12.73 22.03 6.25
N SER A 593 13.85 22.57 5.81
CA SER A 593 15.02 21.77 5.43
C SER A 593 15.62 21.08 6.64
N ASN A 594 15.63 19.75 6.61
CA ASN A 594 16.43 18.94 7.54
C ASN A 594 17.88 18.72 7.03
N THR A 595 18.21 19.21 5.84
CA THR A 595 19.58 19.23 5.30
C THR A 595 20.30 20.44 5.87
N ARG A 596 21.51 20.23 6.41
CA ARG A 596 22.38 21.31 6.87
C ARG A 596 22.75 22.24 5.73
N TRP A 597 22.87 23.53 6.03
CA TRP A 597 23.29 24.56 5.08
C TRP A 597 24.61 24.19 4.36
N SER A 598 25.56 23.61 5.10
CA SER A 598 26.85 23.16 4.56
C SER A 598 26.75 21.97 3.60
N GLU A 599 25.66 21.21 3.63
CA GLU A 599 25.46 20.00 2.81
C GLU A 599 24.67 20.27 1.52
N VAL A 600 24.19 21.51 1.31
CA VAL A 600 23.48 21.91 0.09
C VAL A 600 24.50 22.24 -1.01
N ASN A 601 24.98 21.21 -1.70
CA ASN A 601 26.06 21.35 -2.68
C ASN A 601 25.70 22.21 -3.92
N TRP A 602 24.42 22.32 -4.26
CA TRP A 602 23.95 23.09 -5.42
C TRP A 602 23.67 24.56 -5.11
N LYS A 603 23.86 25.02 -3.86
CA LYS A 603 23.50 26.38 -3.45
C LYS A 603 24.29 27.48 -4.15
N ASP A 604 25.45 27.16 -4.73
CA ASP A 604 26.35 28.12 -5.36
C ASP A 604 26.58 29.37 -4.47
N ASN A 605 26.15 30.55 -4.95
CA ASN A 605 26.28 31.85 -4.27
C ASN A 605 25.04 32.24 -3.43
N LEU A 606 24.03 31.38 -3.33
CA LEU A 606 22.81 31.66 -2.56
C LEU A 606 23.12 31.72 -1.07
N THR A 607 22.39 32.57 -0.37
CA THR A 607 22.43 32.76 1.09
C THR A 607 21.20 32.14 1.76
N ILE A 608 21.24 31.93 3.09
CA ILE A 608 20.07 31.46 3.84
C ILE A 608 18.88 32.42 3.63
N GLU A 609 19.13 33.72 3.46
CA GLU A 609 18.07 34.70 3.20
C GLU A 609 17.39 34.47 1.83
N ASP A 610 18.14 34.09 0.79
CA ASP A 610 17.58 33.71 -0.51
C ASP A 610 16.65 32.49 -0.40
N PHE A 611 17.00 31.53 0.44
CA PHE A 611 16.16 30.37 0.75
C PHE A 611 14.92 30.78 1.53
N ASN A 612 15.07 31.61 2.58
CA ASN A 612 13.94 32.16 3.34
C ASN A 612 12.98 32.90 2.41
N ASN A 613 13.49 33.67 1.44
CA ASN A 613 12.69 34.37 0.42
C ASN A 613 11.88 33.41 -0.46
N ASN A 614 12.38 32.20 -0.70
CA ASN A 614 11.69 31.11 -1.38
C ASN A 614 10.94 30.16 -0.43
N GLN A 615 10.59 30.62 0.78
CA GLN A 615 9.83 29.86 1.79
C GLN A 615 10.53 28.59 2.28
N VAL A 616 11.86 28.54 2.22
CA VAL A 616 12.68 27.44 2.73
C VAL A 616 13.42 27.91 3.98
N PHE A 617 13.18 27.24 5.11
CA PHE A 617 13.87 27.50 6.37
C PHE A 617 14.69 26.30 6.82
N PHE A 618 15.85 26.54 7.42
CA PHE A 618 16.78 25.49 7.84
C PHE A 618 16.59 25.11 9.32
N GLN A 619 16.27 23.83 9.57
CA GLN A 619 15.90 23.34 10.90
C GLN A 619 17.09 23.27 11.88
N GLU A 620 18.33 23.24 11.40
CA GLU A 620 19.51 23.26 12.26
C GLU A 620 20.02 24.68 12.48
N GLU A 621 20.31 25.41 11.39
CA GLU A 621 20.92 26.74 11.45
C GLU A 621 19.98 27.80 12.03
N GLN A 622 18.67 27.66 11.81
CA GLN A 622 17.65 28.61 12.30
C GLN A 622 16.78 27.98 13.40
N ASN A 623 17.25 26.92 14.06
CA ASN A 623 16.47 26.11 15.01
C ASN A 623 15.65 26.97 15.99
N SER A 624 16.26 27.98 16.62
CA SER A 624 15.61 28.78 17.66
C SER A 624 14.50 29.72 17.17
N GLU A 625 14.37 29.96 15.86
CA GLU A 625 13.48 31.00 15.35
C GLU A 625 12.78 30.68 14.02
N TYR A 626 13.06 29.56 13.36
CA TYR A 626 12.48 29.29 12.04
C TYR A 626 10.94 29.24 12.05
N ILE A 627 10.32 28.73 13.12
CA ILE A 627 8.86 28.74 13.29
C ILE A 627 8.36 30.18 13.43
N LYS A 628 9.10 31.01 14.18
CA LYS A 628 8.79 32.44 14.33
C LYS A 628 8.82 33.16 12.99
N LEU A 629 9.89 32.96 12.22
CA LEU A 629 10.06 33.57 10.90
C LEU A 629 8.96 33.11 9.94
N MET A 630 8.63 31.81 9.94
CA MET A 630 7.53 31.25 9.16
C MET A 630 6.20 31.92 9.52
N LEU A 631 5.83 31.97 10.81
CA LEU A 631 4.58 32.58 11.27
C LEU A 631 4.50 34.08 10.96
N GLN A 632 5.61 34.81 11.12
CA GLN A 632 5.68 36.22 10.74
C GLN A 632 5.47 36.41 9.24
N LYS A 633 6.02 35.51 8.42
CA LYS A 633 5.88 35.57 6.97
C LYS A 633 4.44 35.29 6.54
N ILE A 634 3.76 34.32 7.15
CA ILE A 634 2.33 34.04 6.90
C ILE A 634 1.47 35.30 7.10
N ILE A 635 1.76 36.09 8.13
CA ILE A 635 0.99 37.32 8.43
C ILE A 635 1.37 38.47 7.47
N LYS A 636 2.64 38.59 7.08
CA LYS A 636 3.14 39.72 6.26
C LYS A 636 2.77 39.62 4.77
N THR A 637 2.42 38.45 4.26
CA THR A 637 2.15 38.26 2.83
C THR A 637 0.88 38.98 2.33
N TYR A 638 0.06 39.60 3.20
CA TYR A 638 -1.14 40.36 2.80
C TYR A 638 -1.42 41.60 3.64
#